data_AF-A0A165N3B9-F1
#
_entry.id   AF-A0A165N3B9-F1
#
_cell.length_a   1.000
_cell.length_b   1.000
_cell.length_c   1.000
_cell.angle_alpha   90.00
_cell.angle_beta   90.00
_cell.angle_gamma   90.00
#
_symmetry.space_group_name_H-M   'P 1'
#
loop_
_entity.id
_entity.type
_entity.pdbx_description
1 polymer ?
#
loop_
_entity_poly.entity_id
_entity_poly.type
_entity_poly.pdbx_seq_one_letter_code
_entity_poly.pdbx_strand_id
1 'polypeptide(L)'
;MSAGAPGGSLNGAAIDWEIVDANIRSRVTNPTRAALNIYCALMGVDDPFPHPKDYDRLAPFLDGILTQARAHDAIRLGEAVTALAHAASAAQNTPITSFLGHPLPSTTGTAGTSALAGTGRKRSSSPDSAGLRFLDRSWRPGPDASSVRPRDTDIPASFQTYAELEEEVSNFLNQFTHRMGTIGMFGDNFKSNGSFYPDDAMWLPDGAIWEEYPDHREHLSNLRIPMIPHSRAGTPAPDFLLYGLGDASRTDPILAQQITGLLDARLHVVMMQVSGAGKTRRLLDVLCTRFGLYFTSAWHQDASPYGSQDVIFAFQLILKSEYYRPDHARFYDVIADPGNDTAAAHDVKSKSTSNYEIAERVFQIVLLARLLIYKEFRMLARRLEISDADACTAWCLLQIRPDLSGMADVFRSLVQILQHLAHSEVANTTRGVLSELGYQGWMPNMLAYDEAQAAATQWPSAFASSSNSPPGIPPGRRSALKPLVASMYKLLPDAATCIAGTNLRLEDVNEALGSTVFKPGGRQIVSNFGESTPDSIDLALRHILTDNLVDKLSETLVNDLAIWLQGRHRYLTTFIQGALLTGPTEPQLQHVLSSILYRAAGNTGDPGFQPLSHVTATKLVPNFLENPHEYPIRIREKLEKAVVEFLLTGECSQDVASDAELVAKGLGRFMTVHDPATSTVTDCVMINENLTLLALFSWANKKTGDRHLLQDHIDDHIRSRNSGRKGDGLELALQYLLFEWFGGKGEILNKIVRFKSKVPKWAGARARLIRKFKMQEPVGITETVQKERTLALGYRSSTAVASVKWFLNAVRPDFERRPILLPCIHFGPDLLLGLELDPEGIADTGLTERIEVLLAVQCKNREKWYDKLSLIEIFHRMAPDGWWKKGKPFKDIAELWATVKSFFFPSKLPVPKQDKGTPGVKDVKYKRKIEWPVIRLLASFDGELNMPNTESLEVGPYPLAVLSDTACDTASLTFQGFKLAVMRKQARQDAALGLKNLKPKEIPRVCRPLRESTARGPLNLERLWRAKFLADPERTDKTNQAWARSWNDFIVDAEMVAKMTDELMIIRGLRPDSRKTAKILQQSTQDDEDEGDDEDEGMDVDEDEESADEESADEESADEDEID
;
A
#
# COMPACT_ATOMS: atom_id res chain seq x y z
N MET A 1 67.06 -4.05 -29.97
CA MET A 1 66.06 -3.08 -30.46
C MET A 1 64.70 -3.60 -30.00
N SER A 2 64.22 -3.25 -28.81
CA SER A 2 63.57 -1.98 -28.42
C SER A 2 62.14 -1.84 -28.94
N ALA A 3 61.18 -2.25 -28.10
CA ALA A 3 59.82 -1.75 -27.90
C ALA A 3 59.12 -2.81 -27.02
N GLY A 4 58.56 -2.58 -25.84
CA GLY A 4 58.20 -1.38 -25.10
C GLY A 4 56.99 -1.80 -24.26
N ALA A 5 57.15 -1.95 -22.95
CA ALA A 5 56.03 -2.17 -22.03
C ALA A 5 55.15 -0.90 -22.00
N PRO A 6 53.82 -0.99 -21.81
CA PRO A 6 53.01 0.17 -21.51
C PRO A 6 53.22 0.55 -20.04
N GLY A 7 54.35 1.18 -19.76
CA GLY A 7 54.57 1.97 -18.54
C GLY A 7 53.91 3.34 -18.70
N GLY A 8 52.60 3.36 -18.97
CA GLY A 8 51.81 4.58 -18.98
C GLY A 8 51.33 4.84 -17.57
N SER A 9 52.08 5.63 -16.79
CA SER A 9 51.48 6.32 -15.66
C SER A 9 50.33 7.17 -16.23
N LEU A 10 49.12 7.05 -15.66
CA LEU A 10 47.97 7.89 -16.00
C LEU A 10 48.20 9.38 -15.70
N ASN A 11 49.38 9.79 -15.18
CA ASN A 11 49.74 11.17 -14.82
C ASN A 11 49.84 12.17 -16.01
N GLY A 12 49.20 11.90 -17.14
CA GLY A 12 49.13 12.82 -18.27
C GLY A 12 48.13 12.47 -19.36
N ALA A 13 47.40 11.36 -19.26
CA ALA A 13 46.32 11.05 -20.19
C ALA A 13 45.01 11.68 -19.69
N ALA A 14 44.36 12.47 -20.53
CA ALA A 14 43.05 13.04 -20.21
C ALA A 14 42.05 11.89 -20.01
N ILE A 15 41.44 11.82 -18.82
CA ILE A 15 40.36 10.87 -18.52
C ILE A 15 39.18 11.21 -19.42
N ASP A 16 38.72 10.23 -20.19
CA ASP A 16 37.49 10.35 -20.97
C ASP A 16 36.28 10.23 -20.05
N TRP A 17 35.83 11.37 -19.53
CA TRP A 17 34.70 11.46 -18.62
C TRP A 17 33.38 11.01 -19.26
N GLU A 18 33.25 11.01 -20.59
CA GLU A 18 32.03 10.54 -21.24
C GLU A 18 31.84 9.04 -21.02
N ILE A 19 32.93 8.28 -21.07
CA ILE A 19 32.94 6.83 -20.80
C ILE A 19 32.74 6.54 -19.31
N VAL A 20 33.36 7.32 -18.42
CA VAL A 20 33.18 7.19 -16.97
C VAL A 20 31.73 7.47 -16.58
N ASP A 21 31.16 8.57 -17.06
CA ASP A 21 29.78 8.96 -16.77
C ASP A 21 28.77 7.98 -17.40
N ALA A 22 29.07 7.40 -18.56
CA ALA A 22 28.24 6.36 -19.15
C ALA A 22 28.15 5.13 -18.25
N ASN A 23 29.24 4.76 -17.57
CA ASN A 23 29.26 3.64 -16.63
C ASN A 23 28.61 3.98 -15.27
N ILE A 24 28.79 5.20 -14.76
CA ILE A 24 28.08 5.69 -13.57
C ILE A 24 26.56 5.76 -13.82
N ARG A 25 26.14 6.20 -15.02
CA ARG A 25 24.73 6.30 -15.42
C ARG A 25 24.15 4.98 -15.91
N SER A 26 24.97 4.00 -16.27
CA SER A 26 24.50 2.68 -16.68
C SER A 26 23.68 2.07 -15.55
N ARG A 27 22.55 1.43 -15.87
CA ARG A 27 21.63 0.82 -14.89
C ARG A 27 22.20 -0.44 -14.22
N VAL A 28 23.51 -0.50 -14.01
CA VAL A 28 24.18 -1.57 -13.29
C VAL A 28 23.87 -1.38 -11.80
N THR A 29 23.05 -2.28 -11.24
CA THR A 29 22.62 -2.22 -9.83
C THR A 29 23.73 -2.51 -8.84
N ASN A 30 24.90 -2.96 -9.32
CA ASN A 30 26.05 -3.34 -8.50
C ASN A 30 27.18 -2.28 -8.63
N PRO A 31 27.47 -1.50 -7.57
CA PRO A 31 28.55 -0.50 -7.53
C PRO A 31 29.92 -1.08 -7.90
N THR A 32 30.22 -2.31 -7.46
CA THR A 32 31.47 -3.02 -7.76
C THR A 32 31.63 -3.28 -9.26
N ARG A 33 30.54 -3.62 -9.94
CA ARG A 33 30.54 -3.86 -11.40
C ARG A 33 30.67 -2.54 -12.18
N ALA A 34 30.06 -1.45 -11.70
CA ALA A 34 30.25 -0.13 -12.30
C ALA A 34 31.70 0.37 -12.14
N ALA A 35 32.30 0.20 -10.96
CA ALA A 35 33.71 0.50 -10.71
C ALA A 35 34.64 -0.33 -11.60
N LEU A 36 34.35 -1.62 -11.76
CA LEU A 36 35.10 -2.53 -12.63
C LEU A 36 35.02 -2.10 -14.10
N ASN A 37 33.83 -1.73 -14.59
CA ASN A 37 33.69 -1.27 -15.97
C ASN A 37 34.43 0.04 -16.21
N ILE A 38 34.43 0.97 -15.23
CA ILE A 38 35.24 2.20 -15.29
C ILE A 38 36.72 1.85 -15.37
N TYR A 39 37.20 0.93 -14.53
CA TYR A 39 38.58 0.46 -14.55
C TYR A 39 38.96 -0.18 -15.89
N CYS A 40 38.16 -1.14 -16.39
CA CYS A 40 38.36 -1.82 -17.66
C CYS A 40 38.41 -0.83 -18.84
N ALA A 41 37.51 0.16 -18.84
CA ALA A 41 37.45 1.16 -19.88
C ALA A 41 38.67 2.10 -19.87
N LEU A 42 39.12 2.54 -18.69
CA LEU A 42 40.30 3.40 -18.56
C LEU A 42 41.61 2.68 -18.84
N MET A 43 41.67 1.38 -18.56
CA MET A 43 42.87 0.55 -18.77
C MET A 43 42.89 -0.17 -20.12
N GLY A 44 41.78 -0.17 -20.86
CA GLY A 44 41.66 -0.87 -22.15
C GLY A 44 41.78 -2.40 -22.02
N VAL A 45 41.26 -2.98 -20.93
CA VAL A 45 41.35 -4.43 -20.65
C VAL A 45 39.97 -5.06 -20.47
N ASP A 46 39.77 -6.26 -21.02
CA ASP A 46 38.57 -7.07 -20.81
C ASP A 46 38.69 -7.85 -19.49
N ASP A 47 37.70 -7.68 -18.59
CA ASP A 47 37.54 -8.23 -17.23
C ASP A 47 38.79 -8.95 -16.64
N PRO A 48 39.68 -8.22 -15.93
CA PRO A 48 40.94 -8.78 -15.44
C PRO A 48 40.77 -9.73 -14.24
N PHE A 49 39.53 -9.96 -13.75
CA PHE A 49 39.24 -10.76 -12.57
C PHE A 49 38.26 -11.89 -12.90
N PRO A 50 38.75 -13.03 -13.39
CA PRO A 50 37.88 -14.13 -13.83
C PRO A 50 37.22 -14.88 -12.67
N HIS A 51 37.64 -14.68 -11.42
CA HIS A 51 37.15 -15.43 -10.27
C HIS A 51 36.39 -14.55 -9.25
N PRO A 52 35.18 -14.94 -8.80
CA PRO A 52 34.36 -14.14 -7.88
C PRO A 52 35.06 -13.71 -6.57
N LYS A 53 35.96 -14.55 -6.05
CA LYS A 53 36.73 -14.28 -4.82
C LYS A 53 37.76 -13.15 -4.95
N ASP A 54 38.15 -12.79 -6.18
CA ASP A 54 39.06 -11.67 -6.40
C ASP A 54 38.34 -10.32 -6.19
N TYR A 55 37.02 -10.29 -6.37
CA TYR A 55 36.22 -9.10 -6.09
C TYR A 55 36.21 -8.73 -4.60
N ASP A 56 36.13 -9.72 -3.69
CA ASP A 56 36.13 -9.46 -2.25
C ASP A 56 37.48 -8.87 -1.79
N ARG A 57 38.60 -9.35 -2.37
CA ARG A 57 39.95 -8.85 -2.07
C ARG A 57 40.17 -7.43 -2.60
N LEU A 58 39.47 -7.06 -3.67
CA LEU A 58 39.66 -5.81 -4.38
C LEU A 58 38.54 -4.79 -4.13
N ALA A 59 37.51 -5.16 -3.37
CA ALA A 59 36.37 -4.30 -3.05
C ALA A 59 36.77 -2.91 -2.52
N PRO A 60 37.77 -2.77 -1.60
CA PRO A 60 38.19 -1.45 -1.13
C PRO A 60 38.75 -0.55 -2.24
N PHE A 61 39.42 -1.14 -3.24
CA PHE A 61 40.00 -0.41 -4.36
C PHE A 61 38.93 -0.03 -5.40
N LEU A 62 37.95 -0.92 -5.63
CA LEU A 62 36.82 -0.67 -6.51
C LEU A 62 35.91 0.44 -5.96
N ASP A 63 35.65 0.47 -4.65
CA ASP A 63 34.93 1.56 -4.00
C ASP A 63 35.68 2.90 -4.09
N GLY A 64 37.02 2.86 -4.00
CA GLY A 64 37.88 4.02 -4.25
C GLY A 64 37.67 4.60 -5.65
N ILE A 65 37.66 3.78 -6.69
CA ILE A 65 37.41 4.21 -8.07
C ILE A 65 36.03 4.87 -8.21
N LEU A 66 34.98 4.23 -7.69
CA LEU A 66 33.63 4.76 -7.80
C LEU A 66 33.46 6.09 -7.06
N THR A 67 34.10 6.21 -5.90
CA THR A 67 34.07 7.42 -5.07
C THR A 67 34.75 8.59 -5.80
N GLN A 68 35.95 8.38 -6.34
CA GLN A 68 36.67 9.44 -7.06
C GLN A 68 36.04 9.76 -8.42
N ALA A 69 35.45 8.77 -9.08
CA ALA A 69 34.72 8.98 -10.33
C ALA A 69 33.48 9.86 -10.12
N ARG A 70 32.72 9.65 -9.03
CA ARG A 70 31.58 10.51 -8.66
C ARG A 70 32.01 11.92 -8.25
N ALA A 71 33.20 12.07 -7.70
CA ALA A 71 33.75 13.36 -7.31
C ALA A 71 34.32 14.15 -8.51
N HIS A 72 34.39 13.56 -9.71
CA HIS A 72 35.07 14.13 -10.88
C HIS A 72 36.53 14.52 -10.63
N ASP A 73 37.21 13.86 -9.69
CA ASP A 73 38.61 14.16 -9.36
C ASP A 73 39.53 13.31 -10.25
N ALA A 74 40.00 13.89 -11.35
CA ALA A 74 40.79 13.17 -12.34
C ALA A 74 42.11 12.63 -11.79
N ILE A 75 42.73 13.37 -10.86
CA ILE A 75 44.03 12.99 -10.28
C ILE A 75 43.81 11.79 -9.37
N ARG A 76 42.86 11.88 -8.43
CA ARG A 76 42.59 10.79 -7.48
C ARG A 76 41.96 9.57 -8.14
N LEU A 77 41.18 9.76 -9.19
CA LEU A 77 40.65 8.65 -9.98
C LEU A 77 41.80 7.89 -10.68
N GLY A 78 42.76 8.62 -11.27
CA GLY A 78 43.97 8.01 -11.83
C GLY A 78 44.80 7.26 -10.79
N GLU A 79 44.95 7.82 -9.58
CA GLU A 79 45.62 7.16 -8.46
C GLU A 79 44.88 5.89 -8.00
N ALA A 80 43.54 5.94 -7.88
CA ALA A 80 42.73 4.80 -7.49
C ALA A 80 42.76 3.66 -8.52
N VAL A 81 42.71 4.00 -9.81
CA VAL A 81 42.87 3.05 -10.93
C VAL A 81 44.26 2.42 -10.91
N THR A 82 45.31 3.22 -10.68
CA THR A 82 46.69 2.72 -10.60
C THR A 82 46.89 1.81 -9.38
N ALA A 83 46.30 2.17 -8.23
CA ALA A 83 46.34 1.35 -7.02
C ALA A 83 45.63 0.00 -7.22
N LEU A 84 44.46 -0.01 -7.88
CA LEU A 84 43.78 -1.26 -8.24
C LEU A 84 44.61 -2.10 -9.21
N ALA A 85 45.26 -1.50 -10.20
CA ALA A 85 46.13 -2.23 -11.13
C ALA A 85 47.32 -2.91 -10.43
N HIS A 86 47.91 -2.23 -9.44
CA HIS A 86 48.95 -2.82 -8.60
C HIS A 86 48.42 -3.95 -7.71
N ALA A 87 47.25 -3.77 -7.08
CA ALA A 87 46.61 -4.79 -6.26
C ALA A 87 46.19 -6.03 -7.07
N ALA A 88 45.66 -5.82 -8.27
CA ALA A 88 45.31 -6.86 -9.24
C ALA A 88 46.54 -7.69 -9.65
N SER A 89 47.64 -7.02 -9.98
CA SER A 89 48.89 -7.67 -10.35
C SER A 89 49.49 -8.44 -9.16
N ALA A 90 49.34 -7.95 -7.93
CA ALA A 90 49.77 -8.67 -6.72
C ALA A 90 48.89 -9.91 -6.46
N ALA A 91 47.57 -9.79 -6.61
CA ALA A 91 46.62 -10.88 -6.38
C ALA A 91 46.84 -12.07 -7.35
N GLN A 92 47.11 -11.80 -8.63
CA GLN A 92 47.39 -12.83 -9.63
C GLN A 92 48.70 -13.60 -9.36
N ASN A 93 49.61 -13.05 -8.57
CA ASN A 93 50.93 -13.61 -8.29
C ASN A 93 51.04 -14.30 -6.92
N THR A 94 49.95 -14.42 -6.15
CA THR A 94 49.97 -15.00 -4.79
C THR A 94 49.28 -16.37 -4.76
N PRO A 95 49.98 -17.49 -4.47
CA PRO A 95 49.34 -18.80 -4.27
C PRO A 95 48.40 -18.78 -3.06
N ILE A 96 47.28 -19.50 -3.13
CA ILE A 96 46.16 -19.43 -2.16
C ILE A 96 46.50 -20.02 -0.76
N THR A 97 47.74 -20.46 -0.50
CA THR A 97 48.11 -21.05 0.80
C THR A 97 49.23 -20.27 1.50
N SER A 98 48.88 -19.61 2.62
CA SER A 98 49.71 -18.91 3.65
C SER A 98 50.04 -17.42 3.37
N PHE A 99 49.99 -16.42 4.28
CA PHE A 99 50.27 -16.31 5.72
C PHE A 99 49.69 -14.99 6.31
N LEU A 100 49.49 -14.93 7.64
CA LEU A 100 49.35 -13.73 8.48
C LEU A 100 50.75 -13.13 8.79
N GLY A 101 51.04 -11.85 8.51
CA GLY A 101 52.15 -11.09 9.17
C GLY A 101 53.32 -10.56 8.29
N HIS A 102 53.66 -9.26 8.45
CA HIS A 102 54.65 -8.36 7.78
C HIS A 102 56.17 -8.72 7.83
N PRO A 103 57.15 -7.93 7.26
CA PRO A 103 57.31 -7.20 5.98
C PRO A 103 58.66 -7.50 5.17
N LEU A 104 58.75 -6.98 3.92
CA LEU A 104 59.80 -6.97 2.81
C LEU A 104 61.32 -7.07 3.17
N PRO A 105 62.31 -7.42 2.25
CA PRO A 105 62.37 -7.20 0.77
C PRO A 105 63.16 -8.20 -0.18
N SER A 106 63.03 -7.97 -1.51
CA SER A 106 64.01 -8.07 -2.65
C SER A 106 64.34 -9.36 -3.47
N THR A 107 64.19 -9.19 -4.81
CA THR A 107 64.98 -9.64 -6.00
C THR A 107 64.83 -10.99 -6.74
N THR A 108 64.46 -10.85 -8.03
CA THR A 108 64.95 -11.49 -9.29
C THR A 108 64.60 -12.94 -9.69
N GLY A 109 64.09 -13.12 -10.94
CA GLY A 109 64.39 -14.32 -11.75
C GLY A 109 63.33 -14.88 -12.74
N THR A 110 63.16 -14.25 -13.90
CA THR A 110 63.00 -14.82 -15.28
C THR A 110 62.15 -16.07 -15.62
N ALA A 111 61.12 -15.81 -16.45
CA ALA A 111 60.86 -16.28 -17.84
C ALA A 111 60.40 -17.73 -18.19
N GLY A 112 59.32 -17.81 -18.99
CA GLY A 112 58.94 -18.98 -19.80
C GLY A 112 57.59 -18.83 -20.53
N THR A 113 57.62 -18.55 -21.83
CA THR A 113 56.55 -18.23 -22.80
C THR A 113 55.73 -19.42 -23.33
N SER A 114 54.47 -19.21 -23.76
CA SER A 114 54.00 -19.43 -25.15
C SER A 114 52.47 -19.26 -25.30
N ALA A 115 52.08 -18.61 -26.41
CA ALA A 115 50.73 -18.17 -26.77
C ALA A 115 50.04 -19.11 -27.78
N LEU A 116 48.72 -18.92 -28.00
CA LEU A 116 48.12 -18.78 -29.35
C LEU A 116 46.63 -18.38 -29.29
N ALA A 117 46.27 -17.50 -30.22
CA ALA A 117 45.00 -16.77 -30.36
C ALA A 117 44.00 -17.44 -31.33
N GLY A 118 42.74 -16.98 -31.36
CA GLY A 118 41.83 -17.32 -32.47
C GLY A 118 40.35 -16.90 -32.38
N THR A 119 40.09 -15.60 -32.58
CA THR A 119 39.03 -14.97 -33.43
C THR A 119 37.56 -15.45 -33.47
N GLY A 120 36.67 -14.48 -33.19
CA GLY A 120 35.20 -14.47 -33.22
C GLY A 120 34.43 -14.77 -34.53
N ARG A 121 33.09 -14.81 -34.40
CA ARG A 121 32.12 -14.52 -35.47
C ARG A 121 30.73 -14.10 -34.94
N LYS A 122 30.18 -13.05 -35.55
CA LYS A 122 28.85 -12.43 -35.30
C LYS A 122 27.69 -13.21 -35.94
N ARG A 123 26.48 -13.08 -35.38
CA ARG A 123 25.19 -13.41 -36.04
C ARG A 123 24.13 -12.32 -35.84
N SER A 124 23.25 -12.24 -36.85
CA SER A 124 22.21 -11.26 -37.14
C SER A 124 20.84 -11.58 -36.52
N SER A 125 20.03 -10.53 -36.41
CA SER A 125 18.71 -10.40 -35.77
C SER A 125 17.51 -10.69 -36.68
N SER A 126 16.38 -11.08 -36.07
CA SER A 126 14.99 -10.78 -36.51
C SER A 126 14.04 -10.75 -35.29
N PRO A 127 13.05 -9.83 -35.21
CA PRO A 127 12.18 -9.66 -34.04
C PRO A 127 10.74 -10.13 -34.29
N ASP A 128 10.14 -10.86 -33.33
CA ASP A 128 8.70 -10.87 -33.07
C ASP A 128 8.43 -11.53 -31.70
N SER A 129 7.38 -11.08 -30.99
CA SER A 129 6.94 -11.38 -29.60
C SER A 129 7.37 -10.39 -28.49
N ALA A 130 6.63 -9.28 -28.40
CA ALA A 130 6.65 -8.38 -27.25
C ALA A 130 5.28 -8.45 -26.52
N GLY A 131 5.23 -9.21 -25.43
CA GLY A 131 4.04 -9.30 -24.58
C GLY A 131 4.07 -10.47 -23.61
N LEU A 132 4.95 -10.43 -22.59
CA LEU A 132 4.99 -11.25 -21.35
C LEU A 132 6.43 -11.24 -20.77
N ARG A 133 6.91 -10.11 -20.23
CA ARG A 133 8.31 -10.04 -19.72
C ARG A 133 8.52 -9.36 -18.36
N PHE A 134 7.49 -9.08 -17.56
CA PHE A 134 7.69 -8.28 -16.34
C PHE A 134 7.66 -9.02 -14.99
N LEU A 135 7.36 -10.33 -14.96
CA LEU A 135 7.70 -11.19 -13.81
C LEU A 135 9.00 -11.99 -14.03
N ASP A 136 9.64 -11.86 -15.19
CA ASP A 136 10.81 -12.62 -15.64
C ASP A 136 12.16 -12.00 -15.20
N ARG A 137 12.16 -11.17 -14.15
CA ARG A 137 13.37 -10.55 -13.57
C ARG A 137 13.66 -10.95 -12.12
N SER A 138 12.77 -11.67 -11.45
CA SER A 138 12.99 -12.19 -10.09
C SER A 138 13.88 -13.43 -10.05
N TRP A 139 14.12 -14.09 -11.18
CA TRP A 139 15.10 -15.16 -11.30
C TRP A 139 15.59 -15.29 -12.75
N ARG A 140 16.71 -14.62 -13.08
CA ARG A 140 17.54 -14.98 -14.23
C ARG A 140 18.93 -15.33 -13.71
N PRO A 141 19.51 -16.49 -14.07
CA PRO A 141 20.97 -16.60 -14.08
C PRO A 141 21.51 -15.53 -15.03
N GLY A 142 22.66 -14.93 -14.72
CA GLY A 142 23.25 -13.88 -15.55
C GLY A 142 23.37 -14.28 -17.04
N PRO A 143 23.38 -13.31 -17.97
CA PRO A 143 23.37 -13.58 -19.41
C PRO A 143 24.59 -14.34 -19.98
N ASP A 144 25.56 -14.76 -19.15
CA ASP A 144 26.68 -15.62 -19.54
C ASP A 144 26.46 -17.13 -19.29
N ALA A 145 25.30 -17.54 -18.74
CA ALA A 145 25.01 -18.96 -18.51
C ALA A 145 24.56 -19.74 -19.78
N SER A 146 24.35 -19.07 -20.93
CA SER A 146 23.91 -19.74 -22.17
C SER A 146 25.02 -20.01 -23.19
N SER A 147 26.28 -19.69 -22.90
CA SER A 147 27.42 -19.96 -23.81
C SER A 147 28.52 -20.84 -23.22
N VAL A 148 28.47 -21.18 -21.92
CA VAL A 148 29.32 -22.21 -21.34
C VAL A 148 28.58 -23.54 -21.42
N ARG A 149 28.85 -24.32 -22.48
CA ARG A 149 28.60 -25.77 -22.37
C ARG A 149 29.41 -26.26 -21.16
N PRO A 150 28.80 -26.97 -20.19
CA PRO A 150 29.59 -27.71 -19.22
C PRO A 150 30.59 -28.57 -20.02
N ARG A 151 31.87 -28.57 -19.65
CA ARG A 151 32.75 -29.64 -20.13
C ARG A 151 32.10 -30.95 -19.64
N ASP A 152 31.86 -31.88 -20.57
CA ASP A 152 31.23 -33.19 -20.37
C ASP A 152 31.99 -34.14 -19.40
N THR A 153 32.77 -33.62 -18.45
CA THR A 153 33.74 -34.43 -17.69
C THR A 153 33.44 -34.64 -16.21
N ASP A 154 32.42 -34.00 -15.62
CA ASP A 154 32.11 -34.14 -14.19
C ASP A 154 30.65 -34.56 -13.89
N ILE A 155 30.07 -35.45 -14.71
CA ILE A 155 28.91 -36.24 -14.26
C ILE A 155 29.51 -37.41 -13.47
N PRO A 156 29.25 -37.55 -12.14
CA PRO A 156 29.74 -38.68 -11.37
C PRO A 156 29.28 -39.99 -12.04
N ALA A 157 30.23 -40.75 -12.60
CA ALA A 157 29.95 -41.92 -13.42
C ALA A 157 29.48 -43.15 -12.62
N SER A 158 29.32 -43.04 -11.30
CA SER A 158 28.78 -44.11 -10.46
C SER A 158 27.55 -43.60 -9.73
N PHE A 159 26.38 -44.12 -10.11
CA PHE A 159 25.21 -44.11 -9.23
C PHE A 159 25.65 -44.77 -7.92
N GLN A 160 25.62 -44.02 -6.82
CA GLN A 160 25.81 -44.60 -5.48
C GLN A 160 24.81 -45.74 -5.30
N THR A 161 25.26 -46.83 -4.67
CA THR A 161 24.34 -47.91 -4.31
C THR A 161 23.35 -47.43 -3.25
N TYR A 162 22.15 -47.99 -3.22
CA TYR A 162 21.14 -47.65 -2.20
C TYR A 162 21.70 -47.77 -0.77
N ALA A 163 22.56 -48.76 -0.52
CA ALA A 163 23.21 -48.98 0.77
C ALA A 163 24.16 -47.83 1.17
N GLU A 164 24.94 -47.31 0.22
CA GLU A 164 25.81 -46.14 0.47
C GLU A 164 24.99 -44.90 0.82
N LEU A 165 23.85 -44.73 0.13
CA LEU A 165 22.96 -43.60 0.38
C LEU A 165 22.24 -43.73 1.74
N GLU A 166 21.82 -44.93 2.11
CA GLU A 166 21.23 -45.22 3.42
C GLU A 166 22.24 -44.94 4.55
N GLU A 167 23.50 -45.34 4.37
CA GLU A 167 24.58 -45.02 5.29
C GLU A 167 24.83 -43.50 5.38
N GLU A 168 24.86 -42.79 4.25
CA GLU A 168 25.03 -41.33 4.21
C GLU A 168 23.88 -40.60 4.92
N VAL A 169 22.64 -41.01 4.67
CA VAL A 169 21.45 -40.48 5.37
C VAL A 169 21.53 -40.77 6.86
N SER A 170 21.88 -42.00 7.26
CA SER A 170 22.02 -42.36 8.68
C SER A 170 23.09 -41.53 9.38
N ASN A 171 24.26 -41.36 8.76
CA ASN A 171 25.35 -40.54 9.27
C ASN A 171 24.94 -39.07 9.40
N PHE A 172 24.22 -38.53 8.40
CA PHE A 172 23.68 -37.18 8.45
C PHE A 172 22.69 -36.98 9.61
N LEU A 173 21.74 -37.91 9.78
CA LEU A 173 20.75 -37.87 10.87
C LEU A 173 21.40 -38.00 12.24
N ASN A 174 22.41 -38.86 12.39
CA ASN A 174 23.20 -38.97 13.62
C ASN A 174 23.94 -37.66 13.94
N GLN A 175 24.53 -37.02 12.93
CA GLN A 175 25.18 -35.72 13.09
C GLN A 175 24.18 -34.63 13.49
N PHE A 176 23.00 -34.61 12.87
CA PHE A 176 21.91 -33.70 13.20
C PHE A 176 21.49 -33.86 14.67
N THR A 177 21.15 -35.08 15.09
CA THR A 177 20.71 -35.38 16.46
C THR A 177 21.79 -35.03 17.48
N HIS A 178 23.06 -35.30 17.16
CA HIS A 178 24.20 -34.91 18.01
C HIS A 178 24.36 -33.39 18.12
N ARG A 179 24.40 -32.67 16.99
CA ARG A 179 24.60 -31.21 16.99
C ARG A 179 23.43 -30.48 17.63
N MET A 180 22.20 -30.88 17.35
CA MET A 180 21.01 -30.28 17.94
C MET A 180 20.99 -30.38 19.46
N GLY A 181 21.42 -31.52 20.03
CA GLY A 181 21.46 -31.73 21.49
C GLY A 181 22.71 -31.19 22.22
N THR A 182 23.72 -30.73 21.49
CA THR A 182 24.99 -30.24 22.06
C THR A 182 25.20 -28.76 21.82
N ILE A 183 25.14 -28.32 20.55
CA ILE A 183 25.49 -26.95 20.13
C ILE A 183 24.25 -26.18 19.66
N GLY A 184 23.27 -26.87 19.08
CA GLY A 184 22.06 -26.27 18.53
C GLY A 184 21.01 -25.93 19.60
N MET A 185 19.77 -25.88 19.15
CA MET A 185 18.58 -25.47 19.91
C MET A 185 18.37 -26.18 21.26
N PHE A 186 18.86 -27.40 21.45
CA PHE A 186 18.77 -28.14 22.72
C PHE A 186 20.12 -28.29 23.43
N GLY A 187 21.09 -27.43 23.08
CA GLY A 187 22.39 -27.34 23.72
C GLY A 187 22.33 -26.76 25.13
N ASP A 188 23.46 -26.21 25.58
CA ASP A 188 23.63 -25.74 26.97
C ASP A 188 22.73 -24.53 27.32
N ASN A 189 22.34 -23.74 26.32
CA ASN A 189 21.47 -22.58 26.53
C ASN A 189 20.06 -23.00 26.93
N PHE A 190 19.44 -23.92 26.17
CA PHE A 190 18.13 -24.47 26.53
C PHE A 190 18.15 -25.08 27.94
N LYS A 191 19.21 -25.83 28.28
CA LYS A 191 19.36 -26.45 29.61
C LYS A 191 19.52 -25.43 30.74
N SER A 192 20.17 -24.30 30.48
CA SER A 192 20.44 -23.29 31.52
C SER A 192 19.31 -22.29 31.68
N ASN A 193 18.60 -21.93 30.61
CA ASN A 193 17.66 -20.81 30.63
C ASN A 193 16.36 -21.02 29.84
N GLY A 194 16.10 -22.24 29.33
CA GLY A 194 14.89 -22.59 28.56
C GLY A 194 14.80 -21.98 27.17
N SER A 195 15.82 -21.25 26.69
CA SER A 195 15.82 -20.61 25.37
C SER A 195 16.17 -21.59 24.26
N PHE A 196 15.38 -21.59 23.19
CA PHE A 196 15.70 -22.29 21.93
C PHE A 196 16.74 -21.57 21.07
N TYR A 197 17.03 -20.31 21.37
CA TYR A 197 18.05 -19.55 20.68
C TYR A 197 19.38 -19.61 21.44
N PRO A 198 20.48 -19.88 20.75
CA PRO A 198 21.83 -19.58 21.22
C PRO A 198 21.96 -18.11 21.63
N ASP A 199 22.83 -17.80 22.59
CA ASP A 199 22.99 -16.44 23.12
C ASP A 199 23.56 -15.49 22.06
N ASP A 200 24.39 -16.00 21.15
CA ASP A 200 24.92 -15.27 20.00
C ASP A 200 23.87 -15.06 18.88
N ALA A 201 22.73 -15.76 18.96
CA ALA A 201 21.57 -15.54 18.10
C ALA A 201 20.56 -14.56 18.71
N MET A 202 20.80 -14.07 19.93
CA MET A 202 20.00 -13.01 20.54
C MET A 202 20.54 -11.63 20.14
N TRP A 203 19.62 -10.71 19.86
CA TRP A 203 19.98 -9.31 19.67
C TRP A 203 20.24 -8.68 21.03
N LEU A 204 21.36 -7.97 21.15
CA LEU A 204 21.71 -7.19 22.32
C LEU A 204 21.72 -5.70 21.97
N PRO A 205 21.19 -4.83 22.85
CA PRO A 205 21.25 -3.39 22.64
C PRO A 205 22.71 -2.91 22.62
N ASP A 206 23.05 -2.07 21.63
CA ASP A 206 24.37 -1.47 21.52
C ASP A 206 24.67 -0.67 22.80
N GLY A 207 25.74 -1.08 23.50
CA GLY A 207 26.16 -0.46 24.74
C GLY A 207 26.44 1.03 24.60
N ALA A 208 26.96 1.49 23.46
CA ALA A 208 27.27 2.90 23.23
C ALA A 208 26.01 3.76 23.00
N ILE A 209 24.96 3.18 22.42
CA ILE A 209 23.70 3.89 22.15
C ILE A 209 22.84 3.94 23.42
N TRP A 210 22.83 2.86 24.19
CA TRP A 210 21.93 2.67 25.33
C TRP A 210 22.64 2.87 26.69
N GLU A 211 23.88 3.37 26.72
CA GLU A 211 24.65 3.60 27.96
C GLU A 211 23.96 4.59 28.91
N GLU A 212 23.37 5.64 28.35
CA GLU A 212 22.65 6.69 29.09
C GLU A 212 21.31 6.21 29.66
N TYR A 213 20.89 4.98 29.32
CA TYR A 213 19.58 4.40 29.63
C TYR A 213 19.72 2.98 30.21
N PRO A 214 20.46 2.78 31.32
CA PRO A 214 20.83 1.45 31.82
C PRO A 214 19.62 0.57 32.15
N ASP A 215 18.59 1.12 32.79
CA ASP A 215 17.36 0.39 33.13
C ASP A 215 16.63 -0.09 31.86
N HIS A 216 16.60 0.74 30.81
CA HIS A 216 16.01 0.37 29.53
C HIS A 216 16.85 -0.66 28.78
N ARG A 217 18.18 -0.55 28.86
CA ARG A 217 19.10 -1.53 28.29
C ARG A 217 18.92 -2.90 28.94
N GLU A 218 18.78 -2.93 30.26
CA GLU A 218 18.46 -4.15 31.01
C GLU A 218 17.10 -4.70 30.59
N HIS A 219 16.06 -3.86 30.54
CA HIS A 219 14.73 -4.24 30.03
C HIS A 219 14.81 -4.87 28.63
N LEU A 220 15.45 -4.21 27.67
CA LEU A 220 15.62 -4.70 26.30
C LEU A 220 16.38 -6.04 26.25
N SER A 221 17.39 -6.21 27.11
CA SER A 221 18.12 -7.48 27.23
C SER A 221 17.21 -8.59 27.79
N ASN A 222 16.34 -8.25 28.75
CA ASN A 222 15.36 -9.16 29.34
C ASN A 222 14.23 -9.55 28.38
N LEU A 223 13.93 -8.70 27.38
CA LEU A 223 12.98 -9.07 26.32
C LEU A 223 13.48 -10.26 25.48
N ARG A 224 14.78 -10.54 25.44
CA ARG A 224 15.37 -11.66 24.67
C ARG A 224 14.94 -11.66 23.20
N ILE A 225 15.09 -10.51 22.55
CA ILE A 225 14.70 -10.36 21.14
C ILE A 225 15.68 -11.15 20.27
N PRO A 226 15.21 -12.08 19.40
CA PRO A 226 16.10 -12.78 18.49
C PRO A 226 16.75 -11.84 17.47
N MET A 227 17.89 -12.24 16.91
CA MET A 227 18.57 -11.50 15.85
C MET A 227 18.18 -12.00 14.44
N ILE A 228 17.99 -11.07 13.51
CA ILE A 228 17.79 -11.39 12.08
C ILE A 228 19.08 -12.03 11.54
N PRO A 229 19.00 -13.25 10.97
CA PRO A 229 20.16 -13.90 10.39
C PRO A 229 20.68 -13.13 9.17
N HIS A 230 22.01 -13.04 9.04
CA HIS A 230 22.69 -12.46 7.87
C HIS A 230 22.31 -11.00 7.55
N SER A 231 22.08 -10.16 8.57
CA SER A 231 21.75 -8.74 8.39
C SER A 231 22.71 -8.01 7.43
N ARG A 232 22.14 -7.36 6.39
CA ARG A 232 22.84 -6.63 5.31
C ARG A 232 23.84 -5.58 5.79
N ALA A 233 23.59 -4.97 6.94
CA ALA A 233 24.34 -3.78 7.38
C ALA A 233 25.63 -4.14 8.15
N GLY A 234 25.99 -5.43 8.24
CA GLY A 234 27.03 -5.90 9.17
C GLY A 234 26.68 -5.63 10.64
N THR A 235 25.49 -5.06 10.90
CA THR A 235 24.99 -4.69 12.22
C THR A 235 23.87 -5.67 12.58
N PRO A 236 23.95 -6.34 13.74
CA PRO A 236 22.91 -7.24 14.21
C PRO A 236 21.58 -6.48 14.36
N ALA A 237 20.52 -6.95 13.71
CA ALA A 237 19.20 -6.31 13.74
C ALA A 237 18.20 -7.16 14.56
N PRO A 238 17.31 -6.53 15.34
CA PRO A 238 16.31 -7.26 16.12
C PRO A 238 15.20 -7.84 15.24
N ASP A 239 14.79 -9.08 15.52
CA ASP A 239 13.82 -9.85 14.74
C ASP A 239 12.45 -9.90 15.43
N PHE A 240 11.57 -8.98 15.04
CA PHE A 240 10.20 -8.94 15.53
C PHE A 240 9.25 -9.94 14.86
N LEU A 241 9.68 -10.64 13.81
CA LEU A 241 8.87 -11.75 13.29
C LEU A 241 8.90 -12.91 14.29
N LEU A 242 10.05 -13.14 14.93
CA LEU A 242 10.26 -14.26 15.85
C LEU A 242 10.16 -13.89 17.34
N TYR A 243 10.19 -12.60 17.66
CA TYR A 243 9.97 -12.12 19.03
C TYR A 243 8.64 -12.64 19.62
N GLY A 244 8.70 -13.35 20.74
CA GLY A 244 7.52 -13.91 21.41
C GLY A 244 6.73 -14.91 20.57
N LEU A 245 7.35 -15.58 19.59
CA LEU A 245 6.68 -16.59 18.76
C LEU A 245 6.15 -17.75 19.62
N GLY A 246 4.89 -18.14 19.40
CA GLY A 246 4.21 -19.18 20.19
C GLY A 246 3.61 -18.71 21.51
N ASP A 247 3.81 -17.44 21.88
CA ASP A 247 3.28 -16.82 23.10
C ASP A 247 2.30 -15.67 22.75
N ALA A 248 1.31 -16.02 21.93
CA ALA A 248 0.27 -15.09 21.51
C ALA A 248 -0.55 -14.59 22.71
N SER A 249 -0.74 -15.40 23.75
CA SER A 249 -1.47 -14.99 24.96
C SER A 249 -0.87 -13.78 25.66
N ARG A 250 0.47 -13.68 25.70
CA ARG A 250 1.15 -12.54 26.33
C ARG A 250 1.17 -11.32 25.43
N THR A 251 1.25 -11.51 24.12
CA THR A 251 1.50 -10.42 23.16
C THR A 251 0.23 -9.86 22.54
N ASP A 252 -0.77 -10.70 22.28
CA ASP A 252 -2.05 -10.34 21.65
C ASP A 252 -3.13 -11.41 21.97
N PRO A 253 -3.93 -11.22 23.04
CA PRO A 253 -5.00 -12.16 23.41
C PRO A 253 -6.05 -12.37 22.31
N ILE A 254 -6.29 -11.36 21.47
CA ILE A 254 -7.24 -11.45 20.35
C ILE A 254 -6.68 -12.39 19.29
N LEU A 255 -5.37 -12.30 19.01
CA LEU A 255 -4.69 -13.25 18.13
C LEU A 255 -4.78 -14.68 18.65
N ALA A 256 -4.59 -14.91 19.96
CA ALA A 256 -4.70 -16.24 20.56
C ALA A 256 -6.11 -16.85 20.36
N GLN A 257 -7.16 -16.05 20.55
CA GLN A 257 -8.54 -16.47 20.28
C GLN A 257 -8.76 -16.81 18.79
N GLN A 258 -8.25 -15.96 17.90
CA GLN A 258 -8.36 -16.17 16.45
C GLN A 258 -7.61 -17.43 15.98
N ILE A 259 -6.42 -17.69 16.54
CA ILE A 259 -5.66 -18.92 16.25
C ILE A 259 -6.48 -20.14 16.65
N THR A 260 -7.08 -20.14 17.84
CA THR A 260 -7.93 -21.26 18.30
C THR A 260 -9.08 -21.53 17.30
N GLY A 261 -9.76 -20.48 16.85
CA GLY A 261 -10.82 -20.62 15.84
C GLY A 261 -10.34 -21.15 14.47
N LEU A 262 -9.08 -20.90 14.07
CA LEU A 262 -8.49 -21.48 12.86
C LEU A 262 -8.15 -22.97 13.01
N LEU A 263 -7.93 -23.41 14.24
CA LEU A 263 -7.49 -24.76 14.57
C LEU A 263 -8.67 -25.73 14.72
N ASP A 264 -9.83 -25.25 15.18
CA ASP A 264 -11.01 -26.08 15.45
C ASP A 264 -11.63 -26.65 14.16
N ALA A 265 -11.42 -25.97 13.04
CA ALA A 265 -11.94 -26.37 11.76
C ALA A 265 -10.92 -27.31 11.07
N ARG A 266 -11.29 -28.57 10.75
CA ARG A 266 -10.53 -29.42 9.81
C ARG A 266 -10.57 -28.89 8.37
N LEU A 267 -10.75 -27.58 8.22
CA LEU A 267 -10.92 -26.88 6.96
C LEU A 267 -9.55 -26.46 6.43
N HIS A 268 -9.44 -26.35 5.12
CA HIS A 268 -8.28 -25.75 4.50
C HIS A 268 -8.34 -24.23 4.71
N VAL A 269 -7.26 -23.65 5.20
CA VAL A 269 -7.17 -22.22 5.49
C VAL A 269 -6.42 -21.53 4.35
N VAL A 270 -6.98 -20.43 3.85
CA VAL A 270 -6.34 -19.59 2.84
C VAL A 270 -6.14 -18.20 3.43
N MET A 271 -4.89 -17.85 3.70
CA MET A 271 -4.50 -16.57 4.29
C MET A 271 -4.15 -15.58 3.18
N MET A 272 -5.05 -14.64 2.89
CA MET A 272 -4.88 -13.64 1.82
C MET A 272 -4.96 -12.23 2.37
N GLN A 273 -3.87 -11.49 2.23
CA GLN A 273 -3.79 -10.09 2.64
C GLN A 273 -2.53 -9.47 2.06
N VAL A 274 -2.42 -8.16 2.11
CA VAL A 274 -1.25 -7.43 1.68
C VAL A 274 0.05 -7.81 2.44
N SER A 275 1.21 -7.61 1.81
CA SER A 275 2.52 -7.91 2.41
C SER A 275 2.77 -7.02 3.62
N GLY A 276 3.19 -7.60 4.74
CA GLY A 276 3.43 -6.89 6.01
C GLY A 276 2.23 -6.83 6.95
N ALA A 277 1.09 -7.41 6.59
CA ALA A 277 -0.10 -7.46 7.45
C ALA A 277 -0.06 -8.54 8.54
N GLY A 278 1.04 -9.27 8.72
CA GLY A 278 1.16 -10.32 9.77
C GLY A 278 0.75 -11.74 9.35
N LYS A 279 0.54 -12.02 8.06
CA LYS A 279 0.20 -13.37 7.56
C LYS A 279 1.19 -14.45 8.01
N THR A 280 2.48 -14.25 7.69
CA THR A 280 3.55 -15.18 8.06
C THR A 280 3.59 -15.34 9.58
N ARG A 281 3.56 -14.23 10.34
CA ARG A 281 3.55 -14.31 11.80
C ARG A 281 2.44 -15.20 12.34
N ARG A 282 1.20 -14.96 11.88
CA ARG A 282 0.04 -15.77 12.29
C ARG A 282 0.16 -17.23 11.88
N LEU A 283 0.64 -17.52 10.67
CA LEU A 283 0.89 -18.88 10.22
C LEU A 283 1.90 -19.60 11.13
N LEU A 284 2.95 -18.91 11.56
CA LEU A 284 3.97 -19.45 12.45
C LEU A 284 3.43 -19.64 13.88
N ASP A 285 2.63 -18.71 14.40
CA ASP A 285 1.99 -18.89 15.71
C ASP A 285 1.03 -20.11 15.69
N VAL A 286 0.31 -20.33 14.59
CA VAL A 286 -0.50 -21.55 14.41
C VAL A 286 0.39 -22.80 14.47
N LEU A 287 1.55 -22.80 13.81
CA LEU A 287 2.51 -23.92 13.84
C LEU A 287 3.20 -24.12 15.20
N CYS A 288 3.19 -23.11 16.09
CA CYS A 288 3.67 -23.28 17.46
C CYS A 288 2.65 -24.00 18.34
N THR A 289 1.38 -24.06 17.94
CA THR A 289 0.33 -24.80 18.67
C THR A 289 0.16 -26.24 18.19
N ARG A 290 0.67 -26.57 17.00
CA ARG A 290 0.48 -27.88 16.36
C ARG A 290 1.70 -28.33 15.56
N PHE A 291 2.02 -29.61 15.63
CA PHE A 291 3.06 -30.20 14.79
C PHE A 291 2.68 -30.17 13.31
N GLY A 292 3.26 -29.22 12.57
CA GLY A 292 3.07 -29.08 11.13
C GLY A 292 4.36 -28.95 10.35
N LEU A 293 4.27 -29.10 9.03
CA LEU A 293 5.38 -28.89 8.09
C LEU A 293 5.24 -27.54 7.38
N TYR A 294 6.27 -26.70 7.47
CA TYR A 294 6.29 -25.32 6.98
C TYR A 294 7.12 -25.13 5.70
N PHE A 295 6.47 -24.97 4.57
CA PHE A 295 7.10 -24.79 3.26
C PHE A 295 7.05 -23.32 2.84
N THR A 296 8.21 -22.66 2.70
CA THR A 296 8.27 -21.35 2.06
C THR A 296 8.58 -21.50 0.57
N SER A 297 7.80 -20.85 -0.29
CA SER A 297 8.04 -20.85 -1.75
C SER A 297 8.91 -19.69 -2.22
N ALA A 298 9.31 -18.79 -1.31
CA ALA A 298 10.20 -17.68 -1.59
C ALA A 298 11.27 -17.57 -0.50
N TRP A 299 12.53 -17.49 -0.91
CA TRP A 299 13.64 -17.27 0.01
C TRP A 299 14.57 -16.20 -0.55
N HIS A 300 14.90 -15.22 0.27
CA HIS A 300 15.83 -14.15 -0.08
C HIS A 300 16.69 -13.82 1.14
N GLN A 301 17.98 -14.14 1.07
CA GLN A 301 18.96 -13.89 2.14
C GLN A 301 18.83 -12.52 2.82
N ASP A 302 18.49 -11.50 2.04
CA ASP A 302 18.47 -10.13 2.48
C ASP A 302 17.11 -9.58 2.94
N ALA A 303 16.03 -10.13 2.40
CA ALA A 303 14.69 -9.54 2.50
C ALA A 303 13.69 -10.46 3.19
N SER A 304 13.93 -11.77 3.10
CA SER A 304 13.16 -12.82 3.75
C SER A 304 14.10 -14.00 3.99
N PRO A 305 14.99 -13.91 5.00
CA PRO A 305 15.97 -14.96 5.29
C PRO A 305 15.34 -16.17 6.01
N TYR A 306 14.02 -16.24 6.07
CA TYR A 306 13.27 -17.21 6.85
C TYR A 306 12.89 -18.43 6.03
N GLY A 307 12.93 -19.59 6.68
CA GLY A 307 12.60 -20.88 6.11
C GLY A 307 13.79 -21.59 5.47
N SER A 308 13.63 -22.90 5.28
CA SER A 308 14.54 -23.68 4.44
C SER A 308 14.47 -23.27 2.96
N GLN A 309 15.61 -23.39 2.28
CA GLN A 309 15.75 -23.25 0.84
C GLN A 309 15.41 -24.56 0.08
N ASP A 310 14.92 -25.60 0.76
CA ASP A 310 14.61 -26.90 0.18
C ASP A 310 13.61 -26.85 -0.99
N VAL A 311 12.53 -26.07 -0.89
CA VAL A 311 11.55 -25.87 -1.97
C VAL A 311 12.16 -25.10 -3.15
N ILE A 312 12.96 -24.07 -2.88
CA ILE A 312 13.67 -23.31 -3.93
C ILE A 312 14.66 -24.22 -4.66
N PHE A 313 15.38 -25.05 -3.90
CA PHE A 313 16.29 -26.04 -4.45
C PHE A 313 15.55 -27.10 -5.26
N ALA A 314 14.39 -27.57 -4.79
CA ALA A 314 13.51 -28.46 -5.54
C ALA A 314 13.08 -27.87 -6.89
N PHE A 315 12.77 -26.57 -6.98
CA PHE A 315 12.48 -25.95 -8.28
C PHE A 315 13.69 -26.05 -9.24
N GLN A 316 14.92 -25.93 -8.73
CA GLN A 316 16.12 -26.10 -9.54
C GLN A 316 16.31 -27.55 -9.98
N LEU A 317 15.98 -28.52 -9.13
CA LEU A 317 16.03 -29.95 -9.47
C LEU A 317 15.01 -30.31 -10.55
N ILE A 318 13.80 -29.75 -10.50
CA ILE A 318 12.78 -29.95 -11.52
C ILE A 318 13.28 -29.47 -12.89
N LEU A 319 13.87 -28.26 -12.95
CA LEU A 319 14.46 -27.72 -14.18
C LEU A 319 15.61 -28.56 -14.72
N LYS A 320 16.42 -29.15 -13.83
CA LYS A 320 17.59 -29.95 -14.19
C LYS A 320 17.30 -31.46 -14.23
N SER A 321 16.02 -31.85 -14.26
CA SER A 321 15.59 -33.25 -14.16
C SER A 321 16.23 -34.17 -15.19
N GLU A 322 16.53 -33.67 -16.40
CA GLU A 322 17.18 -34.44 -17.47
C GLU A 322 18.59 -34.96 -17.11
N TYR A 323 19.27 -34.30 -16.16
CA TYR A 323 20.64 -34.64 -15.75
C TYR A 323 20.72 -35.61 -14.57
N TYR A 324 19.71 -35.62 -13.69
CA TYR A 324 19.77 -36.36 -12.43
C TYR A 324 18.81 -37.55 -12.38
N ARG A 325 17.87 -37.66 -13.33
CA ARG A 325 16.97 -38.80 -13.39
C ARG A 325 17.58 -39.94 -14.23
N PRO A 326 17.51 -41.20 -13.75
CA PRO A 326 17.96 -42.36 -14.52
C PRO A 326 17.19 -42.56 -15.84
N ASP A 327 15.93 -42.10 -15.91
CA ASP A 327 15.09 -42.21 -17.10
C ASP A 327 15.26 -41.04 -18.09
N HIS A 328 16.11 -40.06 -17.75
CA HIS A 328 16.33 -38.83 -18.53
C HIS A 328 15.02 -38.08 -18.88
N ALA A 329 13.98 -38.21 -18.07
CA ALA A 329 12.73 -37.49 -18.30
C ALA A 329 12.97 -35.98 -18.24
N ARG A 330 12.50 -35.27 -19.27
CA ARG A 330 12.71 -33.83 -19.42
C ARG A 330 11.52 -33.05 -18.89
N PHE A 331 11.80 -31.98 -18.16
CA PHE A 331 10.81 -30.99 -17.76
C PHE A 331 10.58 -29.94 -18.87
N TYR A 332 9.31 -29.60 -19.09
CA TYR A 332 8.88 -28.58 -20.05
C TYR A 332 8.26 -27.39 -19.30
N ASP A 333 9.01 -26.30 -19.14
CA ASP A 333 8.57 -25.09 -18.44
C ASP A 333 7.39 -24.38 -19.12
N VAL A 334 7.26 -24.54 -20.44
CA VAL A 334 6.14 -24.07 -21.25
C VAL A 334 5.61 -25.20 -22.12
N ILE A 335 4.35 -25.58 -21.90
CA ILE A 335 3.62 -26.46 -22.80
C ILE A 335 2.71 -25.59 -23.68
N ALA A 336 2.86 -25.72 -25.00
CA ALA A 336 2.06 -24.98 -25.97
C ALA A 336 0.58 -25.34 -25.88
N ASP A 337 -0.29 -24.39 -26.17
CA ASP A 337 -1.72 -24.65 -26.30
C ASP A 337 -1.96 -25.56 -27.53
N PRO A 338 -2.62 -26.73 -27.38
CA PRO A 338 -2.86 -27.62 -28.51
C PRO A 338 -3.83 -27.03 -29.55
N GLY A 339 -4.56 -25.96 -29.21
CA GLY A 339 -5.63 -25.44 -30.06
C GLY A 339 -6.66 -26.52 -30.39
N ASN A 340 -7.05 -26.64 -31.65
CA ASN A 340 -7.97 -27.68 -32.13
C ASN A 340 -7.26 -28.95 -32.64
N ASP A 341 -5.93 -29.05 -32.51
CA ASP A 341 -5.18 -30.20 -33.02
C ASP A 341 -5.14 -31.34 -32.00
N THR A 342 -5.82 -32.45 -32.34
CA THR A 342 -5.86 -33.67 -31.52
C THR A 342 -4.50 -34.31 -31.27
N ALA A 343 -3.57 -34.23 -32.24
CA ALA A 343 -2.23 -34.79 -32.08
C ALA A 343 -1.40 -33.92 -31.12
N ALA A 344 -1.52 -32.59 -31.24
CA ALA A 344 -0.94 -31.66 -30.28
C ALA A 344 -1.52 -31.86 -28.88
N ALA A 345 -2.83 -32.14 -28.75
CA ALA A 345 -3.45 -32.41 -27.46
C ALA A 345 -2.86 -33.66 -26.77
N HIS A 346 -2.54 -34.71 -27.53
CA HIS A 346 -1.88 -35.90 -26.99
C HIS A 346 -0.44 -35.60 -26.51
N ASP A 347 0.34 -34.86 -27.30
CA ASP A 347 1.69 -34.43 -26.93
C ASP A 347 1.68 -33.53 -25.67
N VAL A 348 0.76 -32.56 -25.60
CA VAL A 348 0.53 -31.69 -24.43
C VAL A 348 0.20 -32.52 -23.19
N LYS A 349 -0.68 -33.52 -23.31
CA LYS A 349 -1.03 -34.42 -22.21
C LYS A 349 0.17 -35.25 -21.76
N SER A 350 0.95 -35.80 -22.70
CA SER A 350 2.15 -36.58 -22.41
C SER A 350 3.20 -35.74 -21.66
N LYS A 351 3.54 -34.56 -22.20
CA LYS A 351 4.48 -33.60 -21.58
C LYS A 351 4.00 -33.16 -20.20
N SER A 352 2.71 -32.85 -20.07
CA SER A 352 2.16 -32.46 -18.77
C SER A 352 2.23 -33.61 -17.78
N THR A 353 1.98 -34.85 -18.20
CA THR A 353 2.08 -36.03 -17.32
C THR A 353 3.51 -36.21 -16.84
N SER A 354 4.48 -36.17 -17.77
CA SER A 354 5.91 -36.18 -17.44
C SER A 354 6.28 -35.06 -16.45
N ASN A 355 5.81 -33.83 -16.67
CA ASN A 355 6.05 -32.72 -15.74
C ASN A 355 5.48 -32.98 -14.34
N TYR A 356 4.25 -33.52 -14.24
CA TYR A 356 3.68 -33.89 -12.94
C TYR A 356 4.50 -34.97 -12.25
N GLU A 357 4.93 -36.01 -12.96
CA GLU A 357 5.76 -37.09 -12.39
C GLU A 357 7.13 -36.58 -11.91
N ILE A 358 7.73 -35.64 -12.66
CA ILE A 358 8.98 -34.97 -12.25
C ILE A 358 8.75 -34.13 -10.99
N ALA A 359 7.75 -33.26 -10.99
CA ALA A 359 7.45 -32.40 -9.86
C ALA A 359 7.06 -33.21 -8.62
N GLU A 360 6.20 -34.22 -8.78
CA GLU A 360 5.75 -35.11 -7.70
C GLU A 360 6.93 -35.82 -7.03
N ARG A 361 7.81 -36.46 -7.81
CA ARG A 361 9.00 -37.12 -7.25
C ARG A 361 9.85 -36.14 -6.45
N VAL A 362 10.13 -34.96 -7.00
CA VAL A 362 11.00 -33.97 -6.35
C VAL A 362 10.35 -33.43 -5.07
N PHE A 363 9.06 -33.12 -5.08
CA PHE A 363 8.37 -32.65 -3.87
C PHE A 363 8.21 -33.75 -2.83
N GLN A 364 8.08 -35.02 -3.22
CA GLN A 364 8.14 -36.14 -2.29
C GLN A 364 9.53 -36.29 -1.65
N ILE A 365 10.62 -35.97 -2.36
CA ILE A 365 11.96 -35.92 -1.75
C ILE A 365 12.02 -34.82 -0.67
N VAL A 366 11.45 -33.64 -0.94
CA VAL A 366 11.36 -32.55 0.06
C VAL A 366 10.55 -33.01 1.28
N LEU A 367 9.42 -33.68 1.06
CA LEU A 367 8.61 -34.23 2.15
C LEU A 367 9.38 -35.26 2.98
N LEU A 368 10.03 -36.21 2.30
CA LEU A 368 10.81 -37.26 2.93
C LEU A 368 11.93 -36.68 3.80
N ALA A 369 12.68 -35.70 3.28
CA ALA A 369 13.72 -35.01 4.03
C ALA A 369 13.17 -34.42 5.33
N ARG A 370 12.03 -33.71 5.26
CA ARG A 370 11.40 -33.12 6.43
C ARG A 370 10.88 -34.16 7.43
N LEU A 371 10.28 -35.24 6.95
CA LEU A 371 9.77 -36.31 7.82
C LEU A 371 10.89 -37.05 8.55
N LEU A 372 12.03 -37.28 7.89
CA LEU A 372 13.21 -37.88 8.52
C LEU A 372 13.75 -36.98 9.63
N ILE A 373 13.96 -35.68 9.35
CA ILE A 373 14.39 -34.70 10.35
C ILE A 373 13.36 -34.57 11.49
N TYR A 374 12.07 -34.57 11.16
CA TYR A 374 10.98 -34.50 12.13
C TYR A 374 10.94 -35.71 13.07
N LYS A 375 11.13 -36.92 12.53
CA LYS A 375 11.22 -38.14 13.33
C LYS A 375 12.37 -38.05 14.34
N GLU A 376 13.57 -37.70 13.88
CA GLU A 376 14.74 -37.51 14.74
C GLU A 376 14.50 -36.43 15.80
N PHE A 377 13.91 -35.31 15.39
CA PHE A 377 13.52 -34.23 16.30
C PHE A 377 12.57 -34.71 17.40
N ARG A 378 11.49 -35.44 17.05
CA ARG A 378 10.50 -35.95 18.02
C ARG A 378 11.13 -36.95 18.99
N MET A 379 11.99 -37.85 18.50
CA MET A 379 12.73 -38.77 19.37
C MET A 379 13.63 -38.02 20.34
N LEU A 380 14.34 -37.00 19.86
CA LEU A 380 15.21 -36.16 20.68
C LEU A 380 14.42 -35.36 21.74
N ALA A 381 13.35 -34.68 21.33
CA ALA A 381 12.50 -33.90 22.23
C ALA A 381 11.92 -34.77 23.35
N ARG A 382 11.42 -35.98 23.00
CA ARG A 382 10.93 -36.95 23.99
C ARG A 382 12.03 -37.41 24.94
N ARG A 383 13.24 -37.69 24.43
CA ARG A 383 14.39 -38.10 25.26
C ARG A 383 14.83 -37.00 26.23
N LEU A 384 14.69 -35.74 25.83
CA LEU A 384 15.00 -34.56 26.63
C LEU A 384 13.81 -34.08 27.48
N GLU A 385 12.70 -34.83 27.49
CA GLU A 385 11.49 -34.53 28.28
C GLU A 385 10.91 -33.13 28.00
N ILE A 386 11.04 -32.65 26.76
CA ILE A 386 10.47 -31.37 26.33
C ILE A 386 8.95 -31.53 26.18
N SER A 387 8.19 -30.58 26.74
CA SER A 387 6.73 -30.58 26.63
C SER A 387 6.30 -30.52 25.16
N ASP A 388 5.13 -31.08 24.81
CA ASP A 388 4.68 -31.06 23.41
C ASP A 388 4.46 -29.63 22.89
N ALA A 389 4.03 -28.69 23.75
CA ALA A 389 3.85 -27.28 23.39
C ALA A 389 5.20 -26.61 23.05
N ASP A 390 6.20 -26.82 23.91
CA ASP A 390 7.57 -26.33 23.70
C ASP A 390 8.21 -26.98 22.48
N ALA A 391 7.99 -28.29 22.29
CA ALA A 391 8.47 -29.04 21.13
C ALA A 391 7.80 -28.59 19.83
N CYS A 392 6.52 -28.21 19.83
CA CYS A 392 5.87 -27.59 18.66
C CYS A 392 6.55 -26.27 18.29
N THR A 393 6.79 -25.40 19.28
CA THR A 393 7.46 -24.11 19.09
C THR A 393 8.88 -24.31 18.57
N ALA A 394 9.66 -25.17 19.20
CA ALA A 394 11.02 -25.54 18.77
C ALA A 394 11.03 -26.12 17.34
N TRP A 395 10.07 -26.99 17.01
CA TRP A 395 9.93 -27.54 15.67
C TRP A 395 9.62 -26.47 14.62
N CYS A 396 8.72 -25.53 14.94
CA CYS A 396 8.42 -24.40 14.09
C CYS A 396 9.68 -23.54 13.87
N LEU A 397 10.39 -23.19 14.95
CA LEU A 397 11.64 -22.42 14.90
C LEU A 397 12.71 -23.09 14.05
N LEU A 398 12.91 -24.39 14.17
CA LEU A 398 13.87 -25.12 13.33
C LEU A 398 13.53 -25.02 11.83
N GLN A 399 12.25 -25.06 11.46
CA GLN A 399 11.85 -24.94 10.05
C GLN A 399 12.04 -23.51 9.51
N ILE A 400 11.89 -22.49 10.36
CA ILE A 400 12.12 -21.08 10.03
C ILE A 400 13.63 -20.75 10.00
N ARG A 401 14.39 -21.32 10.93
CA ARG A 401 15.82 -21.12 11.13
C ARG A 401 16.53 -22.48 11.18
N PRO A 402 16.72 -23.14 10.02
CA PRO A 402 17.40 -24.44 9.96
C PRO A 402 18.80 -24.45 10.57
N ASP A 403 19.44 -23.28 10.64
CA ASP A 403 20.74 -23.05 11.27
C ASP A 403 20.75 -23.31 12.78
N LEU A 404 19.59 -23.23 13.46
CA LEU A 404 19.46 -23.56 14.89
C LEU A 404 19.74 -25.04 15.21
N SER A 405 19.84 -25.90 14.20
CA SER A 405 20.34 -27.27 14.36
C SER A 405 21.84 -27.34 14.71
N GLY A 406 22.58 -26.23 14.56
CA GLY A 406 24.05 -26.22 14.59
C GLY A 406 24.68 -26.71 13.28
N MET A 407 23.88 -26.95 12.25
CA MET A 407 24.30 -27.26 10.88
C MET A 407 23.82 -26.16 9.94
N ALA A 408 24.33 -26.14 8.71
CA ALA A 408 23.66 -25.38 7.65
C ALA A 408 22.24 -25.95 7.41
N ASP A 409 21.50 -25.38 6.46
CA ASP A 409 20.11 -25.78 6.15
C ASP A 409 19.90 -27.30 6.01
N VAL A 410 19.49 -27.93 7.12
CA VAL A 410 19.45 -29.39 7.26
C VAL A 410 18.48 -30.05 6.30
N PHE A 411 17.36 -29.38 6.01
CA PHE A 411 16.35 -29.88 5.09
C PHE A 411 16.88 -29.84 3.67
N ARG A 412 17.48 -28.72 3.24
CA ARG A 412 18.10 -28.62 1.92
C ARG A 412 19.24 -29.61 1.74
N SER A 413 20.12 -29.74 2.73
CA SER A 413 21.23 -30.71 2.69
C SER A 413 20.72 -32.13 2.54
N LEU A 414 19.66 -32.50 3.25
CA LEU A 414 19.08 -33.84 3.12
C LEU A 414 18.36 -34.03 1.77
N VAL A 415 17.71 -33.01 1.20
CA VAL A 415 17.18 -33.07 -0.18
C VAL A 415 18.31 -33.30 -1.19
N GLN A 416 19.50 -32.71 -1.00
CA GLN A 416 20.67 -32.93 -1.86
C GLN A 416 21.17 -34.37 -1.81
N ILE A 417 21.14 -35.01 -0.64
CA ILE A 417 21.50 -36.43 -0.49
C ILE A 417 20.41 -37.28 -1.18
N LEU A 418 19.14 -37.06 -0.82
CA LEU A 418 18.01 -37.88 -1.28
C LEU A 418 17.66 -37.73 -2.77
N GLN A 419 18.16 -36.71 -3.48
CA GLN A 419 17.85 -36.48 -4.89
C GLN A 419 18.25 -37.65 -5.81
N HIS A 420 19.14 -38.52 -5.33
CA HIS A 420 19.66 -39.68 -6.06
C HIS A 420 18.77 -40.93 -5.95
N LEU A 421 17.76 -40.94 -5.06
CA LEU A 421 16.83 -42.08 -4.89
C LEU A 421 15.91 -42.29 -6.10
N ALA A 422 15.59 -43.54 -6.42
CA ALA A 422 14.57 -43.85 -7.41
C ALA A 422 13.17 -43.41 -6.92
N HIS A 423 12.24 -43.11 -7.84
CA HIS A 423 10.89 -42.64 -7.48
C HIS A 423 10.15 -43.63 -6.55
N SER A 424 10.20 -44.92 -6.86
CA SER A 424 9.56 -45.96 -6.04
C SER A 424 10.16 -46.03 -4.63
N GLU A 425 11.47 -45.82 -4.49
CA GLU A 425 12.17 -45.82 -3.20
C GLU A 425 11.74 -44.61 -2.37
N VAL A 426 11.72 -43.40 -2.94
CA VAL A 426 11.24 -42.19 -2.24
C VAL A 426 9.83 -42.44 -1.69
N ALA A 427 8.91 -42.95 -2.52
CA ALA A 427 7.53 -43.19 -2.10
C ALA A 427 7.42 -44.29 -1.03
N ASN A 428 8.21 -45.37 -1.14
CA ASN A 428 8.21 -46.46 -0.17
C ASN A 428 8.81 -46.03 1.17
N THR A 429 9.96 -45.36 1.16
CA THR A 429 10.61 -44.83 2.36
C THR A 429 9.71 -43.81 3.05
N THR A 430 9.06 -42.92 2.28
CA THR A 430 8.13 -41.94 2.85
C THR A 430 6.96 -42.62 3.56
N ARG A 431 6.35 -43.65 2.93
CA ARG A 431 5.28 -44.43 3.57
C ARG A 431 5.77 -45.19 4.81
N GLY A 432 7.00 -45.71 4.79
CA GLY A 432 7.63 -46.35 5.94
C GLY A 432 7.75 -45.38 7.13
N VAL A 433 8.34 -44.21 6.90
CA VAL A 433 8.49 -43.17 7.95
C VAL A 433 7.13 -42.70 8.48
N LEU A 434 6.15 -42.48 7.60
CA LEU A 434 4.79 -42.11 8.02
C LEU A 434 4.11 -43.20 8.85
N SER A 435 4.31 -44.48 8.50
CA SER A 435 3.78 -45.60 9.28
C SER A 435 4.40 -45.64 10.68
N GLU A 436 5.70 -45.38 10.79
CA GLU A 436 6.40 -45.33 12.09
C GLU A 436 5.92 -44.16 12.94
N LEU A 437 5.81 -42.96 12.35
CA LEU A 437 5.26 -41.79 13.02
C LEU A 437 3.81 -42.02 13.46
N GLY A 438 2.99 -42.66 12.61
CA GLY A 438 1.62 -43.05 12.91
C GLY A 438 1.52 -44.00 14.10
N TYR A 439 2.37 -45.03 14.15
CA TYR A 439 2.44 -45.95 15.29
C TYR A 439 2.78 -45.24 16.61
N GLN A 440 3.59 -44.18 16.55
CA GLN A 440 3.98 -43.37 17.71
C GLN A 440 2.98 -42.26 18.04
N GLY A 441 1.94 -42.05 17.24
CA GLY A 441 1.01 -40.93 17.39
C GLY A 441 1.64 -39.57 17.06
N TRP A 442 2.72 -39.55 16.27
CA TRP A 442 3.46 -38.35 15.89
C TRP A 442 3.19 -37.93 14.46
N MET A 443 1.96 -38.08 13.97
CA MET A 443 1.65 -37.63 12.62
C MET A 443 1.63 -36.10 12.56
N PRO A 444 2.35 -35.47 11.61
CA PRO A 444 2.15 -34.05 11.34
C PRO A 444 0.70 -33.82 10.94
N ASN A 445 0.02 -32.91 11.63
CA ASN A 445 -1.40 -32.65 11.43
C ASN A 445 -1.66 -31.38 10.61
N MET A 446 -0.61 -30.72 10.16
CA MET A 446 -0.72 -29.48 9.38
C MET A 446 0.35 -29.37 8.29
N LEU A 447 -0.04 -28.84 7.14
CA LEU A 447 0.80 -28.45 6.01
C LEU A 447 0.64 -26.94 5.79
N ALA A 448 1.68 -26.18 6.09
CA ALA A 448 1.70 -24.74 5.96
C ALA A 448 2.55 -24.33 4.74
N TYR A 449 1.96 -23.61 3.79
CA TYR A 449 2.63 -23.08 2.61
C TYR A 449 2.67 -21.56 2.69
N ASP A 450 3.84 -20.98 2.88
CA ASP A 450 4.03 -19.52 2.90
C ASP A 450 4.64 -19.01 1.60
N GLU A 451 4.40 -17.72 1.35
CA GLU A 451 4.74 -17.02 0.13
C GLU A 451 4.32 -17.80 -1.13
N ALA A 452 3.17 -18.48 -1.05
CA ALA A 452 2.68 -19.44 -2.03
C ALA A 452 2.47 -18.82 -3.42
N GLN A 453 2.33 -17.48 -3.51
CA GLN A 453 2.29 -16.80 -4.80
C GLN A 453 3.55 -17.03 -5.63
N ALA A 454 4.71 -17.26 -5.01
CA ALA A 454 5.93 -17.57 -5.74
C ALA A 454 5.76 -18.89 -6.52
N ALA A 455 5.31 -19.96 -5.85
CA ALA A 455 4.97 -21.22 -6.50
C ALA A 455 3.80 -21.08 -7.50
N ALA A 456 2.82 -20.22 -7.20
CA ALA A 456 1.68 -19.96 -8.08
C ALA A 456 2.08 -19.25 -9.39
N THR A 457 3.15 -18.45 -9.35
CA THR A 457 3.71 -17.80 -10.54
C THR A 457 4.77 -18.62 -11.26
N GLN A 458 5.24 -19.70 -10.63
CA GLN A 458 6.28 -20.55 -11.19
C GLN A 458 5.70 -21.51 -12.25
N TRP A 459 6.24 -21.42 -13.46
CA TRP A 459 5.84 -22.20 -14.64
C TRP A 459 4.32 -22.30 -14.84
N PRO A 460 3.62 -21.17 -15.05
CA PRO A 460 2.17 -21.14 -15.08
C PRO A 460 1.58 -22.00 -16.21
N SER A 461 2.38 -22.41 -17.21
CA SER A 461 1.95 -23.22 -18.35
C SER A 461 2.62 -24.60 -18.42
N ALA A 462 3.33 -25.04 -17.37
CA ALA A 462 3.99 -26.35 -17.37
C ALA A 462 3.04 -27.51 -17.03
N PHE A 463 1.90 -27.22 -16.42
CA PHE A 463 0.96 -28.25 -15.98
C PHE A 463 -0.40 -28.00 -16.64
N ALA A 464 -0.89 -28.99 -17.40
CA ALA A 464 -2.17 -28.89 -18.09
C ALA A 464 -3.33 -29.29 -17.16
N SER A 465 -4.48 -28.62 -17.32
CA SER A 465 -5.71 -29.05 -16.66
C SER A 465 -6.24 -30.36 -17.22
N SER A 466 -6.79 -31.20 -16.34
CA SER A 466 -7.42 -32.47 -16.68
C SER A 466 -8.74 -32.22 -17.41
N SER A 467 -8.65 -31.93 -18.71
CA SER A 467 -9.59 -32.03 -19.86
C SER A 467 -11.12 -31.90 -19.72
N ASN A 468 -11.71 -31.68 -18.55
CA ASN A 468 -13.17 -31.54 -18.39
C ASN A 468 -13.62 -30.07 -18.34
N SER A 469 -12.77 -29.12 -18.71
CA SER A 469 -13.22 -27.74 -18.93
C SER A 469 -14.30 -27.75 -20.02
N PRO A 470 -15.42 -27.01 -19.83
CA PRO A 470 -16.45 -26.88 -20.84
C PRO A 470 -15.84 -26.51 -22.20
N PRO A 471 -16.33 -27.07 -23.32
CA PRO A 471 -15.84 -26.75 -24.65
C PRO A 471 -15.90 -25.23 -24.89
N GLY A 472 -14.75 -24.63 -25.23
CA GLY A 472 -14.60 -23.18 -25.45
C GLY A 472 -13.83 -22.43 -24.35
N ILE A 473 -13.56 -23.05 -23.20
CA ILE A 473 -12.65 -22.48 -22.19
C ILE A 473 -11.27 -23.13 -22.38
N PRO A 474 -10.20 -22.36 -22.69
CA PRO A 474 -8.87 -22.93 -22.85
C PRO A 474 -8.50 -23.72 -21.59
N PRO A 475 -7.84 -24.88 -21.73
CA PRO A 475 -7.48 -25.71 -20.59
C PRO A 475 -6.76 -24.86 -19.55
N GLY A 476 -7.26 -24.91 -18.31
CA GLY A 476 -6.70 -24.16 -17.19
C GLY A 476 -5.19 -24.40 -17.12
N ARG A 477 -4.44 -23.31 -17.20
CA ARG A 477 -2.98 -23.31 -17.09
C ARG A 477 -2.64 -23.35 -15.61
N ARG A 478 -1.95 -24.41 -15.18
CA ARG A 478 -1.67 -24.66 -13.76
C ARG A 478 -0.19 -24.41 -13.47
N SER A 479 0.09 -23.89 -12.29
CA SER A 479 1.43 -23.53 -11.81
C SER A 479 2.06 -24.60 -10.93
N ALA A 480 3.30 -24.38 -10.49
CA ALA A 480 4.02 -25.29 -9.60
C ALA A 480 3.37 -25.46 -8.22
N LEU A 481 2.50 -24.53 -7.80
CA LEU A 481 1.75 -24.65 -6.54
C LEU A 481 0.91 -25.93 -6.49
N LYS A 482 0.31 -26.32 -7.61
CA LYS A 482 -0.55 -27.50 -7.66
C LYS A 482 0.20 -28.81 -7.38
N PRO A 483 1.25 -29.20 -8.14
CA PRO A 483 1.99 -30.41 -7.84
C PRO A 483 2.66 -30.35 -6.46
N LEU A 484 3.07 -29.16 -5.98
CA LEU A 484 3.58 -29.00 -4.62
C LEU A 484 2.52 -29.41 -3.58
N VAL A 485 1.33 -28.82 -3.60
CA VAL A 485 0.26 -29.13 -2.64
C VAL A 485 -0.23 -30.56 -2.80
N ALA A 486 -0.46 -31.01 -4.03
CA ALA A 486 -0.99 -32.34 -4.32
C ALA A 486 -0.05 -33.46 -3.85
N SER A 487 1.26 -33.30 -4.01
CA SER A 487 2.24 -34.34 -3.63
C SER A 487 2.29 -34.54 -2.11
N MET A 488 2.19 -33.45 -1.35
CA MET A 488 2.19 -33.51 0.11
C MET A 488 0.86 -34.09 0.62
N TYR A 489 -0.27 -33.57 0.14
CA TYR A 489 -1.59 -33.98 0.58
C TYR A 489 -1.90 -35.44 0.23
N LYS A 490 -1.41 -35.95 -0.91
CA LYS A 490 -1.54 -37.37 -1.27
C LYS A 490 -0.97 -38.32 -0.21
N LEU A 491 0.07 -37.90 0.51
CA LEU A 491 0.75 -38.70 1.53
C LEU A 491 0.29 -38.35 2.95
N LEU A 492 -0.26 -37.16 3.15
CA LEU A 492 -0.79 -36.65 4.42
C LEU A 492 -2.23 -36.11 4.24
N PRO A 493 -3.21 -36.96 3.90
CA PRO A 493 -4.57 -36.52 3.58
C PRO A 493 -5.34 -35.99 4.79
N ASP A 494 -4.96 -36.39 6.01
CA ASP A 494 -5.61 -35.95 7.25
C ASP A 494 -5.01 -34.65 7.81
N ALA A 495 -3.92 -34.15 7.21
CA ALA A 495 -3.31 -32.91 7.63
C ALA A 495 -4.13 -31.70 7.13
N ALA A 496 -4.39 -30.75 8.02
CA ALA A 496 -4.98 -29.47 7.65
C ALA A 496 -4.00 -28.69 6.75
N THR A 497 -4.51 -28.07 5.68
CA THR A 497 -3.67 -27.29 4.76
C THR A 497 -3.91 -25.82 4.97
N CYS A 498 -2.84 -25.06 5.22
CA CYS A 498 -2.87 -23.61 5.27
C CYS A 498 -1.99 -23.01 4.17
N ILE A 499 -2.55 -22.16 3.33
CA ILE A 499 -1.84 -21.52 2.21
C ILE A 499 -1.87 -20.02 2.42
N ALA A 500 -0.70 -19.40 2.58
CA ALA A 500 -0.53 -17.97 2.78
C ALA A 500 0.18 -17.32 1.57
N GLY A 501 -0.29 -16.15 1.17
CA GLY A 501 0.35 -15.38 0.10
C GLY A 501 -0.21 -13.97 -0.08
N THR A 502 0.59 -13.08 -0.67
CA THR A 502 0.22 -11.67 -0.86
C THR A 502 -0.53 -11.42 -2.17
N ASN A 503 -0.07 -12.02 -3.27
CA ASN A 503 -0.67 -11.93 -4.60
C ASN A 503 -1.17 -13.32 -5.03
N LEU A 504 -1.85 -13.99 -4.11
CA LEU A 504 -2.32 -15.34 -4.32
C LEU A 504 -3.74 -15.27 -4.89
N ARG A 505 -3.91 -15.76 -6.12
CA ARG A 505 -5.23 -15.82 -6.75
C ARG A 505 -6.02 -16.97 -6.16
N LEU A 506 -7.28 -16.71 -5.86
CA LEU A 506 -8.14 -17.73 -5.28
C LEU A 506 -8.38 -18.89 -6.25
N GLU A 507 -8.26 -18.64 -7.55
CA GLU A 507 -8.28 -19.63 -8.63
C GLU A 507 -7.08 -20.58 -8.54
N ASP A 508 -5.86 -20.05 -8.32
CA ASP A 508 -4.64 -20.87 -8.20
C ASP A 508 -4.73 -21.79 -6.98
N VAL A 509 -5.28 -21.27 -5.87
CA VAL A 509 -5.51 -22.04 -4.65
C VAL A 509 -6.60 -23.09 -4.86
N ASN A 510 -7.72 -22.70 -5.47
CA ASN A 510 -8.78 -23.63 -5.85
C ASN A 510 -8.27 -24.73 -6.76
N GLU A 511 -7.33 -24.44 -7.64
CA GLU A 511 -6.78 -25.43 -8.54
C GLU A 511 -5.79 -26.36 -7.84
N ALA A 512 -5.00 -25.82 -6.91
CA ALA A 512 -4.10 -26.60 -6.07
C ALA A 512 -4.89 -27.55 -5.14
N LEU A 513 -5.99 -27.07 -4.57
CA LEU A 513 -6.89 -27.83 -3.69
C LEU A 513 -8.00 -28.59 -4.44
N GLY A 514 -8.29 -28.30 -5.70
CA GLY A 514 -9.49 -28.78 -6.39
C GLY A 514 -9.36 -30.16 -7.03
N SER A 515 -8.32 -30.92 -6.71
CA SER A 515 -8.18 -32.29 -7.23
C SER A 515 -9.15 -33.25 -6.54
N THR A 516 -9.50 -34.36 -7.20
CA THR A 516 -10.44 -35.42 -6.76
C THR A 516 -10.20 -36.00 -5.36
N VAL A 517 -9.10 -35.63 -4.70
CA VAL A 517 -8.73 -36.07 -3.34
C VAL A 517 -9.31 -35.14 -2.26
N PHE A 518 -9.61 -33.89 -2.59
CA PHE A 518 -10.23 -32.95 -1.67
C PHE A 518 -11.74 -33.11 -1.76
N LYS A 519 -12.33 -33.76 -0.75
CA LYS A 519 -13.77 -33.67 -0.54
C LYS A 519 -14.13 -32.19 -0.33
N PRO A 520 -15.36 -31.74 -0.62
CA PRO A 520 -15.81 -30.36 -0.41
C PRO A 520 -15.91 -29.95 1.08
N GLY A 521 -15.00 -30.46 1.93
CA GLY A 521 -14.70 -29.84 3.21
C GLY A 521 -14.36 -28.39 2.92
N GLY A 522 -15.18 -27.49 3.46
CA GLY A 522 -15.09 -26.08 3.15
C GLY A 522 -13.66 -25.55 3.30
N ARG A 523 -13.38 -24.46 2.61
CA ARG A 523 -12.17 -23.68 2.86
C ARG A 523 -12.56 -22.43 3.63
N GLN A 524 -11.72 -22.04 4.58
CA GLN A 524 -11.85 -20.78 5.28
C GLN A 524 -10.89 -19.79 4.67
N ILE A 525 -11.40 -18.67 4.14
CA ILE A 525 -10.58 -17.56 3.73
C ILE A 525 -10.39 -16.65 4.93
N VAL A 526 -9.13 -16.36 5.26
CA VAL A 526 -8.75 -15.47 6.35
C VAL A 526 -8.09 -14.26 5.72
N SER A 527 -8.80 -13.13 5.80
CA SER A 527 -8.39 -11.86 5.21
C SER A 527 -8.07 -10.81 6.29
N ASN A 528 -8.66 -10.93 7.48
CA ASN A 528 -8.44 -10.04 8.60
C ASN A 528 -7.32 -10.56 9.53
N PHE A 529 -6.19 -9.86 9.54
CA PHE A 529 -5.01 -10.15 10.38
C PHE A 529 -4.82 -9.14 11.52
N GLY A 530 -5.87 -8.37 11.80
CA GLY A 530 -5.77 -7.18 12.64
C GLY A 530 -5.04 -6.04 11.94
N GLU A 531 -4.85 -4.96 12.67
CA GLU A 531 -4.13 -3.78 12.23
C GLU A 531 -3.38 -3.15 13.39
N SER A 532 -2.29 -2.45 13.10
CA SER A 532 -1.72 -1.50 14.03
C SER A 532 -2.68 -0.31 14.14
N THR A 533 -3.42 -0.25 15.25
CA THR A 533 -4.21 0.91 15.68
C THR A 533 -3.36 1.85 16.54
N PRO A 534 -3.77 3.12 16.75
CA PRO A 534 -3.11 4.01 17.70
C PRO A 534 -2.87 3.36 19.08
N ASP A 535 -3.88 2.68 19.63
CA ASP A 535 -3.80 2.03 20.94
C ASP A 535 -2.78 0.87 20.94
N SER A 536 -2.79 0.03 19.89
CA SER A 536 -1.80 -1.05 19.77
C SER A 536 -0.38 -0.54 19.51
N ILE A 537 -0.23 0.62 18.86
CA ILE A 537 1.05 1.26 18.64
C ILE A 537 1.60 1.77 19.98
N ASP A 538 0.79 2.48 20.76
CA ASP A 538 1.17 2.95 22.10
C ASP A 538 1.55 1.78 23.01
N LEU A 539 0.72 0.73 23.06
CA LEU A 539 0.99 -0.48 23.84
C LEU A 539 2.31 -1.14 23.43
N ALA A 540 2.58 -1.27 22.13
CA ALA A 540 3.83 -1.85 21.63
C ALA A 540 5.04 -0.97 21.94
N LEU A 541 4.90 0.35 21.83
CA LEU A 541 5.96 1.30 22.20
C LEU A 541 6.27 1.22 23.70
N ARG A 542 5.25 1.16 24.56
CA ARG A 542 5.41 1.00 26.01
C ARG A 542 6.03 -0.35 26.37
N HIS A 543 5.64 -1.42 25.71
CA HIS A 543 6.23 -2.74 25.92
C HIS A 543 7.72 -2.77 25.59
N ILE A 544 8.14 -2.16 24.47
CA ILE A 544 9.52 -2.23 24.00
C ILE A 544 10.40 -1.11 24.57
N LEU A 545 9.93 0.13 24.57
CA LEU A 545 10.66 1.30 25.04
C LEU A 545 10.40 1.63 26.51
N THR A 546 9.49 0.93 27.20
CA THR A 546 9.01 1.21 28.58
C THR A 546 8.15 2.48 28.70
N ASP A 547 7.28 2.51 29.71
CA ASP A 547 6.44 3.68 30.03
C ASP A 547 7.26 4.95 30.27
N ASN A 548 8.35 4.83 31.02
CA ASN A 548 9.20 5.96 31.40
C ASN A 548 9.83 6.70 30.20
N LEU A 549 10.07 6.03 29.07
CA LEU A 549 10.56 6.70 27.85
C LEU A 549 9.40 7.25 27.03
N VAL A 550 8.33 6.48 26.85
CA VAL A 550 7.17 6.91 26.07
C VAL A 550 6.54 8.17 26.68
N ASP A 551 6.41 8.24 28.01
CA ASP A 551 5.85 9.39 28.72
C ASP A 551 6.73 10.65 28.63
N LYS A 552 8.01 10.51 28.23
CA LYS A 552 8.93 11.63 27.98
C LYS A 552 8.89 12.13 26.54
N LEU A 553 8.29 11.37 25.62
CA LEU A 553 8.14 11.80 24.23
C LEU A 553 7.13 12.93 24.15
N SER A 554 7.34 13.86 23.22
CA SER A 554 6.30 14.85 22.94
C SER A 554 5.01 14.18 22.46
N GLU A 555 3.87 14.72 22.89
CA GLU A 555 2.53 14.34 22.40
C GLU A 555 2.48 14.39 20.86
N THR A 556 3.21 15.34 20.26
CA THR A 556 3.34 15.46 18.81
C THR A 556 4.00 14.23 18.19
N LEU A 557 5.13 13.76 18.72
CA LEU A 557 5.80 12.57 18.16
C LEU A 557 4.92 11.33 18.33
N VAL A 558 4.30 11.13 19.51
CA VAL A 558 3.42 9.97 19.76
C VAL A 558 2.25 9.96 18.76
N ASN A 559 1.60 11.11 18.55
CA ASN A 559 0.53 11.26 17.56
C ASN A 559 1.03 11.00 16.14
N ASP A 560 2.22 11.48 15.79
CA ASP A 560 2.83 11.23 14.48
C ASP A 560 3.08 9.74 14.26
N LEU A 561 3.59 9.02 15.28
CA LEU A 561 3.78 7.56 15.22
C LEU A 561 2.45 6.83 15.03
N ALA A 562 1.46 7.16 15.85
CA ALA A 562 0.12 6.57 15.76
C ALA A 562 -0.51 6.76 14.37
N ILE A 563 -0.35 7.94 13.78
CA ILE A 563 -0.90 8.28 12.46
C ILE A 563 -0.16 7.55 11.34
N TRP A 564 1.17 7.62 11.33
CA TRP A 564 1.94 7.13 10.19
C TRP A 564 2.13 5.61 10.21
N LEU A 565 2.21 5.00 11.39
CA LEU A 565 2.45 3.57 11.53
C LEU A 565 1.14 2.76 11.57
N GLN A 566 -0.02 3.41 11.47
CA GLN A 566 -1.32 2.75 11.40
C GLN A 566 -1.45 1.85 10.16
N GLY A 567 -2.09 0.70 10.31
CA GLY A 567 -2.37 -0.24 9.23
C GLY A 567 -1.58 -1.54 9.37
N ARG A 568 -0.71 -1.86 8.41
CA ARG A 568 0.13 -3.06 8.46
C ARG A 568 1.11 -3.02 9.64
N HIS A 569 1.17 -4.12 10.38
CA HIS A 569 2.14 -4.39 11.46
C HIS A 569 3.60 -4.14 11.06
N ARG A 570 3.95 -4.37 9.78
CA ARG A 570 5.31 -4.11 9.28
C ARG A 570 5.78 -2.67 9.50
N TYR A 571 4.88 -1.68 9.41
CA TYR A 571 5.28 -0.27 9.61
C TYR A 571 5.78 -0.05 11.04
N LEU A 572 4.99 -0.50 12.02
CA LEU A 572 5.35 -0.44 13.43
C LEU A 572 6.63 -1.24 13.73
N THR A 573 6.75 -2.48 13.23
CA THR A 573 7.96 -3.28 13.48
C THR A 573 9.21 -2.65 12.87
N THR A 574 9.12 -2.08 11.66
CA THR A 574 10.25 -1.37 11.03
C THR A 574 10.63 -0.12 11.82
N PHE A 575 9.66 0.60 12.38
CA PHE A 575 9.94 1.72 13.28
C PHE A 575 10.65 1.26 14.55
N ILE A 576 10.13 0.25 15.25
CA ILE A 576 10.73 -0.26 16.47
C ILE A 576 12.15 -0.78 16.21
N GLN A 577 12.38 -1.53 15.12
CA GLN A 577 13.72 -1.96 14.72
C GLN A 577 14.67 -0.77 14.51
N GLY A 578 14.21 0.27 13.82
CA GLY A 578 14.97 1.50 13.62
C GLY A 578 15.27 2.22 14.93
N ALA A 579 14.28 2.32 15.84
CA ALA A 579 14.43 2.93 17.16
C ALA A 579 15.46 2.18 18.01
N LEU A 580 15.39 0.85 18.06
CA LEU A 580 16.34 0.00 18.80
C LEU A 580 17.79 0.15 18.31
N LEU A 581 17.97 0.37 17.01
CA LEU A 581 19.29 0.53 16.38
C LEU A 581 19.81 1.97 16.38
N THR A 582 18.97 2.97 16.66
CA THR A 582 19.36 4.39 16.61
C THR A 582 19.42 5.02 18.00
N GLY A 583 18.59 4.56 18.92
CA GLY A 583 18.44 5.08 20.28
C GLY A 583 17.06 5.69 20.55
N PRO A 584 16.74 5.94 21.83
CA PRO A 584 15.38 6.32 22.25
C PRO A 584 15.12 7.82 22.24
N THR A 585 16.09 8.67 21.89
CA THR A 585 15.89 10.12 21.97
C THR A 585 14.86 10.57 20.93
N GLU A 586 14.03 11.55 21.28
CA GLU A 586 12.99 12.08 20.39
C GLU A 586 13.53 12.48 18.98
N PRO A 587 14.69 13.17 18.84
CA PRO A 587 15.25 13.46 17.52
C PRO A 587 15.61 12.20 16.70
N GLN A 588 16.11 11.16 17.36
CA GLN A 588 16.45 9.89 16.70
C GLN A 588 15.18 9.15 16.26
N LEU A 589 14.16 9.08 17.12
CA LEU A 589 12.87 8.49 16.79
C LEU A 589 12.19 9.22 15.62
N GLN A 590 12.22 10.55 15.62
CA GLN A 590 11.73 11.36 14.50
C GLN A 590 12.52 11.09 13.21
N HIS A 591 13.84 10.87 13.29
CA HIS A 591 14.69 10.54 12.14
C HIS A 591 14.38 9.14 11.59
N VAL A 592 14.10 8.17 12.47
CA VAL A 592 13.63 6.83 12.08
C VAL A 592 12.29 6.93 11.34
N LEU A 593 11.31 7.61 11.91
CA LEU A 593 10.00 7.82 11.28
C LEU A 593 10.14 8.51 9.91
N SER A 594 10.93 9.59 9.84
CA SER A 594 11.21 10.30 8.60
C SER A 594 11.91 9.42 7.56
N SER A 595 12.78 8.50 7.99
CA SER A 595 13.45 7.54 7.11
C SER A 595 12.46 6.53 6.51
N ILE A 596 11.48 6.08 7.29
CA ILE A 596 10.39 5.23 6.80
C ILE A 596 9.54 5.99 5.79
N LEU A 597 9.10 7.21 6.12
CA LEU A 597 8.32 8.07 5.23
C LEU A 597 9.05 8.29 3.90
N TYR A 598 10.33 8.64 3.97
CA TYR A 598 11.19 8.84 2.81
C TYR A 598 11.25 7.58 1.92
N ARG A 599 11.54 6.42 2.50
CA ARG A 599 11.73 5.17 1.73
C ARG A 599 10.41 4.62 1.19
N ALA A 600 9.31 4.80 1.92
CA ALA A 600 7.98 4.35 1.51
C ALA A 600 7.38 5.22 0.39
N ALA A 601 7.44 6.55 0.53
CA ALA A 601 6.78 7.51 -0.36
C ALA A 601 7.73 8.21 -1.36
N GLY A 602 9.04 8.12 -1.15
CA GLY A 602 10.07 8.66 -2.03
C GLY A 602 10.28 10.18 -1.94
N ASN A 603 9.76 10.86 -0.92
CA ASN A 603 10.02 12.27 -0.63
C ASN A 603 9.62 12.64 0.81
N THR A 604 10.44 13.40 1.53
CA THR A 604 10.12 14.01 2.85
C THR A 604 9.89 15.51 2.78
N GLY A 605 10.01 16.13 1.61
CA GLY A 605 9.95 17.59 1.44
C GLY A 605 11.25 18.31 1.80
N ASP A 606 12.17 17.64 2.52
CA ASP A 606 13.51 18.14 2.82
C ASP A 606 14.53 17.58 1.81
N PRO A 607 15.07 18.39 0.90
CA PRO A 607 16.05 17.94 -0.09
C PRO A 607 17.40 17.51 0.51
N GLY A 608 17.69 17.88 1.77
CA GLY A 608 18.91 17.49 2.47
C GLY A 608 18.78 16.22 3.32
N PHE A 609 17.58 15.65 3.44
CA PHE A 609 17.32 14.53 4.33
C PHE A 609 18.05 13.26 3.85
N GLN A 610 18.89 12.70 4.73
CA GLN A 610 19.54 11.41 4.50
C GLN A 610 18.84 10.30 5.30
N PRO A 611 18.21 9.32 4.63
CA PRO A 611 17.54 8.23 5.32
C PRO A 611 18.57 7.30 5.99
N LEU A 612 18.24 6.82 7.19
CA LEU A 612 19.05 5.84 7.91
C LEU A 612 19.22 4.55 7.07
N SER A 613 20.45 4.04 6.98
CA SER A 613 20.80 2.90 6.11
C SER A 613 20.15 1.58 6.56
N HIS A 614 20.06 1.37 7.88
CA HIS A 614 19.48 0.18 8.52
C HIS A 614 17.95 0.18 8.53
N VAL A 615 17.29 1.32 8.32
CA VAL A 615 15.83 1.38 8.21
C VAL A 615 15.44 0.89 6.81
N THR A 616 15.01 -0.36 6.70
CA THR A 616 14.58 -0.94 5.41
C THR A 616 13.06 -0.89 5.27
N ALA A 617 12.54 0.15 4.61
CA ALA A 617 11.14 0.17 4.17
C ALA A 617 11.05 -0.08 2.66
N THR A 618 10.19 -1.01 2.25
CA THR A 618 9.90 -1.24 0.83
C THR A 618 9.14 -0.04 0.28
N LYS A 619 9.52 0.41 -0.92
CA LYS A 619 8.76 1.43 -1.65
C LYS A 619 7.33 0.94 -1.87
N LEU A 620 6.35 1.71 -1.41
CA LEU A 620 4.94 1.29 -1.44
C LEU A 620 4.31 1.45 -2.82
N VAL A 621 4.73 2.47 -3.58
CA VAL A 621 4.31 2.62 -4.98
C VAL A 621 5.08 1.61 -5.82
N PRO A 622 4.41 0.61 -6.40
CA PRO A 622 5.08 -0.39 -7.19
C PRO A 622 5.61 0.23 -8.49
N ASN A 623 6.72 -0.30 -9.01
CA ASN A 623 7.35 0.23 -10.22
C ASN A 623 6.42 0.23 -11.44
N PHE A 624 5.41 -0.64 -11.50
CA PHE A 624 4.45 -0.64 -12.62
C PHE A 624 3.63 0.67 -12.69
N LEU A 625 3.36 1.33 -11.56
CA LEU A 625 2.68 2.62 -11.56
C LEU A 625 3.55 3.73 -12.17
N GLU A 626 4.87 3.55 -12.23
CA GLU A 626 5.77 4.48 -12.90
C GLU A 626 5.67 4.39 -14.42
N ASN A 627 5.12 3.30 -14.97
CA ASN A 627 4.91 3.11 -16.40
C ASN A 627 3.40 3.12 -16.74
N PRO A 628 2.85 4.24 -17.27
CA PRO A 628 1.42 4.38 -17.57
C PRO A 628 0.85 3.33 -18.52
N HIS A 629 1.71 2.65 -19.29
CA HIS A 629 1.32 1.60 -20.23
C HIS A 629 1.18 0.21 -19.59
N GLU A 630 1.66 0.01 -18.36
CA GLU A 630 1.66 -1.30 -17.69
C GLU A 630 0.40 -1.57 -16.86
N TYR A 631 -0.47 -0.58 -16.66
CA TYR A 631 -1.70 -0.76 -15.88
C TYR A 631 -2.96 -0.25 -16.61
N PRO A 632 -4.13 -0.86 -16.36
CA PRO A 632 -5.40 -0.37 -16.89
C PRO A 632 -5.70 1.05 -16.41
N ILE A 633 -6.12 1.93 -17.33
CA ILE A 633 -6.56 3.31 -17.04
C ILE A 633 -7.58 3.34 -15.90
N ARG A 634 -8.46 2.34 -15.82
CA ARG A 634 -9.45 2.23 -14.73
C ARG A 634 -8.83 2.13 -13.34
N ILE A 635 -7.74 1.37 -13.17
CA ILE A 635 -7.06 1.25 -11.86
C ILE A 635 -6.45 2.60 -11.48
N ARG A 636 -5.88 3.30 -12.47
CA ARG A 636 -5.35 4.66 -12.28
C ARG A 636 -6.38 5.63 -11.76
N GLU A 637 -7.50 5.74 -12.46
CA GLU A 637 -8.59 6.65 -12.12
C GLU A 637 -9.15 6.33 -10.73
N LYS A 638 -9.24 5.04 -10.38
CA LYS A 638 -9.61 4.59 -9.04
C LYS A 638 -8.60 5.02 -7.98
N LEU A 639 -7.30 4.84 -8.20
CA LEU A 639 -6.25 5.24 -7.26
C LEU A 639 -6.20 6.75 -7.09
N GLU A 640 -6.24 7.50 -8.20
CA GLU A 640 -6.29 8.96 -8.19
C GLU A 640 -7.53 9.45 -7.45
N LYS A 641 -8.70 8.86 -7.71
CA LYS A 641 -9.95 9.15 -6.97
C LYS A 641 -9.79 8.86 -5.49
N ALA A 642 -9.27 7.69 -5.10
CA ALA A 642 -9.10 7.32 -3.69
C ALA A 642 -8.15 8.28 -2.94
N VAL A 643 -7.04 8.67 -3.58
CA VAL A 643 -6.12 9.68 -3.03
C VAL A 643 -6.83 11.01 -2.87
N VAL A 644 -7.54 11.50 -3.89
CA VAL A 644 -8.21 12.80 -3.82
C VAL A 644 -9.35 12.79 -2.81
N GLU A 645 -10.17 11.75 -2.77
CA GLU A 645 -11.24 11.59 -1.78
C GLU A 645 -10.65 11.62 -0.37
N PHE A 646 -9.59 10.87 -0.10
CA PHE A 646 -8.92 10.90 1.19
C PHE A 646 -8.35 12.28 1.53
N LEU A 647 -7.64 12.91 0.59
CA LEU A 647 -7.04 14.23 0.83
C LEU A 647 -8.08 15.30 1.09
N LEU A 648 -9.23 15.27 0.41
CA LEU A 648 -10.24 16.30 0.57
C LEU A 648 -11.18 15.99 1.74
N THR A 649 -11.62 14.75 1.87
CA THR A 649 -12.70 14.39 2.83
C THR A 649 -12.20 13.65 4.05
N GLY A 650 -10.98 13.14 4.05
CA GLY A 650 -10.47 12.25 5.10
C GLY A 650 -11.17 10.88 5.13
N GLU A 651 -12.08 10.61 4.19
CA GLU A 651 -12.73 9.33 4.01
C GLU A 651 -11.89 8.45 3.08
N CYS A 652 -11.80 7.17 3.42
CA CYS A 652 -11.15 6.18 2.58
C CYS A 652 -12.20 5.57 1.66
N SER A 653 -11.88 5.43 0.37
CA SER A 653 -12.81 4.86 -0.61
C SER A 653 -13.13 3.40 -0.25
N GLN A 654 -14.42 3.07 -0.06
CA GLN A 654 -14.91 1.74 0.33
C GLN A 654 -15.32 0.86 -0.87
N ASP A 655 -15.22 1.39 -2.09
CA ASP A 655 -16.01 0.93 -3.25
C ASP A 655 -15.39 -0.26 -4.02
N VAL A 656 -14.64 -1.14 -3.34
CA VAL A 656 -13.74 -2.09 -4.02
C VAL A 656 -13.82 -3.51 -3.47
N ALA A 657 -15.02 -4.09 -3.42
CA ALA A 657 -15.16 -5.53 -3.16
C ALA A 657 -14.52 -6.40 -4.28
N SER A 658 -14.15 -5.82 -5.43
CA SER A 658 -13.66 -6.58 -6.61
C SER A 658 -12.16 -6.53 -6.88
N ASP A 659 -11.37 -5.64 -6.27
CA ASP A 659 -9.98 -5.43 -6.71
C ASP A 659 -8.97 -6.04 -5.75
N ALA A 660 -9.03 -7.37 -5.58
CA ALA A 660 -7.96 -8.15 -4.93
C ALA A 660 -6.57 -7.85 -5.55
N GLU A 661 -6.53 -7.37 -6.79
CA GLU A 661 -5.33 -6.85 -7.43
C GLU A 661 -4.68 -5.70 -6.64
N LEU A 662 -5.43 -4.77 -6.06
CA LEU A 662 -4.85 -3.67 -5.26
C LEU A 662 -4.14 -4.20 -4.02
N VAL A 663 -4.70 -5.23 -3.38
CA VAL A 663 -4.08 -5.93 -2.24
C VAL A 663 -2.79 -6.62 -2.68
N ALA A 664 -2.85 -7.37 -3.77
CA ALA A 664 -1.71 -8.03 -4.38
C ALA A 664 -0.57 -7.08 -4.75
N LYS A 665 -0.90 -5.85 -5.16
CA LYS A 665 0.06 -4.81 -5.50
C LYS A 665 0.60 -4.03 -4.29
N GLY A 666 0.15 -4.31 -3.08
CA GLY A 666 0.64 -3.59 -1.91
C GLY A 666 -0.07 -2.26 -1.65
N LEU A 667 -1.16 -1.95 -2.35
CA LEU A 667 -1.83 -0.64 -2.34
C LEU A 667 -3.12 -0.60 -1.51
N GLY A 668 -3.77 -1.74 -1.33
CA GLY A 668 -4.95 -1.86 -0.49
C GLY A 668 -4.82 -3.04 0.47
N ARG A 669 -5.80 -3.19 1.35
CA ARG A 669 -5.93 -4.33 2.24
C ARG A 669 -7.38 -4.76 2.35
N PHE A 670 -7.60 -6.06 2.56
CA PHE A 670 -8.93 -6.55 2.89
C PHE A 670 -9.33 -6.05 4.27
N MET A 671 -10.56 -5.60 4.41
CA MET A 671 -11.20 -5.34 5.69
C MET A 671 -12.57 -5.94 5.71
N THR A 672 -12.91 -6.52 6.85
CA THR A 672 -14.22 -7.05 7.12
C THR A 672 -15.11 -5.91 7.62
N VAL A 673 -16.08 -5.51 6.80
CA VAL A 673 -17.05 -4.47 7.14
C VAL A 673 -18.35 -5.14 7.53
N HIS A 674 -18.79 -4.86 8.76
CA HIS A 674 -20.12 -5.22 9.23
C HIS A 674 -21.10 -4.15 8.76
N ASP A 675 -22.01 -4.52 7.86
CA ASP A 675 -23.10 -3.63 7.48
C ASP A 675 -24.23 -3.76 8.53
N PRO A 676 -24.45 -2.73 9.37
CA PRO A 676 -25.47 -2.79 10.41
C PRO A 676 -26.89 -2.87 9.84
N ALA A 677 -27.12 -2.44 8.59
CA ALA A 677 -28.46 -2.48 7.99
C ALA A 677 -28.85 -3.89 7.55
N THR A 678 -27.88 -4.69 7.10
CA THR A 678 -28.12 -6.05 6.59
C THR A 678 -27.65 -7.14 7.54
N SER A 679 -26.91 -6.78 8.60
CA SER A 679 -26.16 -7.72 9.46
C SER A 679 -25.24 -8.64 8.66
N THR A 680 -24.88 -8.25 7.44
CA THR A 680 -23.96 -9.02 6.60
C THR A 680 -22.53 -8.57 6.86
N VAL A 681 -21.64 -9.57 6.88
CA VAL A 681 -20.21 -9.37 7.01
C VAL A 681 -19.64 -9.49 5.60
N THR A 682 -19.10 -8.39 5.08
CA THR A 682 -18.50 -8.36 3.74
C THR A 682 -17.04 -7.97 3.82
N ASP A 683 -16.19 -8.70 3.11
CA ASP A 683 -14.80 -8.29 2.92
C ASP A 683 -14.72 -7.29 1.76
N CYS A 684 -14.20 -6.09 2.04
CA CYS A 684 -13.93 -5.07 1.04
C CYS A 684 -12.43 -4.74 0.98
N VAL A 685 -11.94 -4.26 -0.16
CA VAL A 685 -10.59 -3.73 -0.26
C VAL A 685 -10.61 -2.25 0.06
N MET A 686 -9.80 -1.82 1.03
CA MET A 686 -9.64 -0.42 1.39
C MET A 686 -8.22 0.08 1.19
N ILE A 687 -8.11 1.35 0.79
CA ILE A 687 -6.86 2.12 0.79
C ILE A 687 -6.98 3.15 1.90
N ASN A 688 -6.57 2.77 3.11
CA ASN A 688 -6.74 3.61 4.30
C ASN A 688 -5.49 3.70 5.17
N GLU A 689 -4.33 3.30 4.63
CA GLU A 689 -3.05 3.41 5.30
C GLU A 689 -2.38 4.72 4.91
N ASN A 690 -2.10 5.59 5.88
CA ASN A 690 -1.58 6.94 5.64
C ASN A 690 -0.25 6.92 4.85
N LEU A 691 0.63 5.96 5.14
CA LEU A 691 1.86 5.77 4.37
C LEU A 691 1.61 5.42 2.90
N THR A 692 0.64 4.54 2.63
CA THR A 692 0.26 4.16 1.27
C THR A 692 -0.37 5.34 0.53
N LEU A 693 -1.25 6.09 1.19
CA LEU A 693 -1.88 7.29 0.64
C LEU A 693 -0.87 8.39 0.34
N LEU A 694 0.09 8.63 1.23
CA LEU A 694 1.20 9.55 0.99
C LEU A 694 2.04 9.12 -0.22
N ALA A 695 2.34 7.83 -0.32
CA ALA A 695 3.10 7.28 -1.43
C ALA A 695 2.35 7.45 -2.76
N LEU A 696 1.05 7.18 -2.79
CA LEU A 696 0.19 7.39 -3.95
C LEU A 696 0.05 8.87 -4.31
N PHE A 697 -0.04 9.77 -3.33
CA PHE A 697 -0.04 11.22 -3.57
C PHE A 697 1.27 11.71 -4.22
N SER A 698 2.42 11.26 -3.69
CA SER A 698 3.75 11.52 -4.26
C SER A 698 3.85 11.03 -5.70
N TRP A 699 3.32 9.83 -5.98
CA TRP A 699 3.24 9.28 -7.34
C TRP A 699 2.37 10.12 -8.27
N ALA A 700 1.16 10.47 -7.84
CA ALA A 700 0.22 11.26 -8.63
C ALA A 700 0.82 12.63 -9.02
N ASN A 701 1.41 13.33 -8.06
CA ASN A 701 2.00 14.65 -8.29
C ASN A 701 3.22 14.62 -9.23
N LYS A 702 4.02 13.54 -9.20
CA LYS A 702 5.17 13.40 -10.13
C LYS A 702 4.73 13.24 -11.59
N LYS A 703 3.54 12.67 -11.83
CA LYS A 703 3.07 12.29 -13.17
C LYS A 703 2.34 13.40 -13.91
N THR A 704 1.68 14.30 -13.20
CA THR A 704 0.80 15.29 -13.81
C THR A 704 1.55 16.49 -14.40
N GLY A 705 2.88 16.58 -14.24
CA GLY A 705 3.67 17.69 -14.74
C GLY A 705 3.22 19.01 -14.10
N ASP A 706 2.93 20.03 -14.91
CA ASP A 706 2.38 21.31 -14.42
C ASP A 706 0.92 21.20 -13.94
N ARG A 707 0.21 20.10 -14.22
CA ARG A 707 -1.16 19.90 -13.73
C ARG A 707 -1.13 19.35 -12.32
N HIS A 708 -2.07 19.80 -11.48
CA HIS A 708 -2.17 19.34 -10.11
C HIS A 708 -3.35 18.35 -10.00
N LEU A 709 -3.11 17.10 -9.60
CA LEU A 709 -4.14 16.04 -9.58
C LEU A 709 -5.42 16.48 -8.86
N LEU A 710 -5.26 17.11 -7.68
CA LEU A 710 -6.39 17.62 -6.90
C LEU A 710 -7.20 18.66 -7.69
N GLN A 711 -6.52 19.55 -8.43
CA GLN A 711 -7.19 20.59 -9.20
C GLN A 711 -7.98 20.00 -10.36
N ASP A 712 -7.39 19.07 -11.10
CA ASP A 712 -8.05 18.37 -12.21
C ASP A 712 -9.30 17.63 -11.73
N HIS A 713 -9.20 16.91 -10.60
CA HIS A 713 -10.32 16.17 -10.02
C HIS A 713 -11.46 17.10 -9.56
N ILE A 714 -11.12 18.21 -8.92
CA ILE A 714 -12.10 19.23 -8.52
C ILE A 714 -12.74 19.86 -9.76
N ASP A 715 -11.95 20.18 -10.78
CA ASP A 715 -12.45 20.73 -12.05
C ASP A 715 -13.43 19.78 -12.74
N ASP A 716 -13.15 18.48 -12.72
CA ASP A 716 -14.04 17.45 -13.26
C ASP A 716 -15.35 17.36 -12.47
N HIS A 717 -15.33 17.50 -11.15
CA HIS A 717 -16.54 17.59 -10.33
C HIS A 717 -17.37 18.83 -10.66
N ILE A 718 -16.73 19.99 -10.83
CA ILE A 718 -17.39 21.24 -11.22
C ILE A 718 -18.00 21.12 -12.62
N ARG A 719 -17.32 20.45 -13.55
CA ARG A 719 -17.76 20.28 -14.95
C ARG A 719 -18.80 19.18 -15.14
N SER A 720 -18.85 18.21 -14.23
CA SER A 720 -19.78 17.07 -14.27
C SER A 720 -21.20 17.54 -14.55
N ARG A 721 -21.97 16.79 -15.35
CA ARG A 721 -23.40 17.10 -15.58
C ARG A 721 -24.31 16.53 -14.50
N ASN A 722 -23.83 15.58 -13.72
CA ASN A 722 -24.60 14.92 -12.67
C ASN A 722 -24.79 15.91 -11.51
N SER A 723 -26.04 16.30 -11.24
CA SER A 723 -26.38 17.31 -10.23
C SER A 723 -25.94 16.92 -8.81
N GLY A 724 -25.86 15.62 -8.49
CA GLY A 724 -25.33 15.15 -7.21
C GLY A 724 -23.83 15.48 -7.07
N ARG A 725 -23.03 15.08 -8.07
CA ARG A 725 -21.57 15.33 -8.09
C ARG A 725 -21.20 16.80 -8.27
N LYS A 726 -22.04 17.57 -8.97
CA LYS A 726 -21.90 19.03 -9.11
C LYS A 726 -22.06 19.78 -7.80
N GLY A 727 -22.82 19.21 -6.86
CA GLY A 727 -22.94 19.73 -5.49
C GLY A 727 -21.54 19.79 -4.93
N ASP A 728 -21.00 18.63 -4.56
CA ASP A 728 -19.71 18.46 -3.89
C ASP A 728 -18.54 19.20 -4.55
N GLY A 729 -18.52 19.33 -5.88
CA GLY A 729 -17.43 20.02 -6.59
C GLY A 729 -17.18 21.45 -6.11
N LEU A 730 -18.22 22.19 -5.69
CA LEU A 730 -18.07 23.55 -5.19
C LEU A 730 -17.48 23.57 -3.78
N GLU A 731 -17.97 22.69 -2.89
CA GLU A 731 -17.46 22.54 -1.52
C GLU A 731 -15.99 22.11 -1.54
N LEU A 732 -15.64 21.12 -2.36
CA LEU A 732 -14.28 20.60 -2.49
C LEU A 732 -13.30 21.68 -3.01
N ALA A 733 -13.72 22.46 -4.01
CA ALA A 733 -12.89 23.54 -4.54
C ALA A 733 -12.67 24.65 -3.51
N LEU A 734 -13.72 25.03 -2.79
CA LEU A 734 -13.64 26.06 -1.79
C LEU A 734 -12.82 25.59 -0.59
N GLN A 735 -12.97 24.34 -0.18
CA GLN A 735 -12.14 23.71 0.84
C GLN A 735 -10.65 23.81 0.50
N TYR A 736 -10.28 23.41 -0.73
CA TYR A 736 -8.91 23.53 -1.22
C TYR A 736 -8.41 24.98 -1.17
N LEU A 737 -9.22 25.93 -1.65
CA LEU A 737 -8.84 27.35 -1.65
C LEU A 737 -8.72 27.94 -0.24
N LEU A 738 -9.61 27.57 0.68
CA LEU A 738 -9.55 28.01 2.08
C LEU A 738 -8.29 27.48 2.76
N PHE A 739 -7.92 26.23 2.49
CA PHE A 739 -6.63 25.68 2.93
C PHE A 739 -5.45 26.42 2.31
N GLU A 740 -5.51 26.73 1.01
CA GLU A 740 -4.43 27.46 0.35
C GLU A 740 -4.26 28.89 0.88
N TRP A 741 -5.36 29.61 1.10
CA TRP A 741 -5.36 30.98 1.61
C TRP A 741 -4.97 31.06 3.08
N PHE A 742 -5.54 30.20 3.94
CA PHE A 742 -5.37 30.32 5.38
C PHE A 742 -4.33 29.37 5.97
N GLY A 743 -3.90 28.33 5.25
CA GLY A 743 -2.86 27.42 5.72
C GLY A 743 -1.45 28.06 5.76
N GLY A 744 -0.59 27.58 6.65
CA GLY A 744 0.78 28.07 6.79
C GLY A 744 0.85 29.51 7.29
N LYS A 745 1.35 30.44 6.45
CA LYS A 745 1.48 31.87 6.82
C LYS A 745 0.15 32.61 6.87
N GLY A 746 -0.95 32.03 6.39
CA GLY A 746 -2.26 32.66 6.33
C GLY A 746 -2.34 33.86 5.38
N GLU A 747 -3.50 34.51 5.36
CA GLU A 747 -3.83 35.62 4.45
C GLU A 747 -4.73 36.66 5.14
N ILE A 748 -4.75 37.89 4.64
CA ILE A 748 -5.62 38.94 5.19
C ILE A 748 -7.10 38.56 4.98
N LEU A 749 -7.89 38.55 6.06
CA LEU A 749 -9.27 38.06 6.00
C LEU A 749 -10.11 38.85 4.98
N ASN A 750 -10.05 40.18 4.97
CA ASN A 750 -10.82 41.02 4.04
C ASN A 750 -10.43 40.86 2.55
N LYS A 751 -9.24 40.30 2.28
CA LYS A 751 -8.79 40.00 0.92
C LYS A 751 -9.51 38.79 0.38
N ILE A 752 -9.96 37.89 1.26
CA ILE A 752 -10.66 36.66 0.90
C ILE A 752 -12.18 36.82 1.04
N VAL A 753 -12.65 37.51 2.09
CA VAL A 753 -14.08 37.69 2.38
C VAL A 753 -14.48 39.16 2.36
N ARG A 754 -15.64 39.44 1.77
CA ARG A 754 -16.28 40.76 1.72
C ARG A 754 -17.53 40.77 2.61
N PHE A 755 -17.48 41.52 3.70
CA PHE A 755 -18.61 41.68 4.62
C PHE A 755 -19.75 42.47 3.95
N LYS A 756 -20.99 42.00 4.12
CA LYS A 756 -22.20 42.68 3.62
C LYS A 756 -22.73 43.72 4.60
N SER A 757 -22.32 43.65 5.86
CA SER A 757 -22.53 44.68 6.89
C SER A 757 -21.35 45.65 6.95
N LYS A 758 -21.38 46.61 7.89
CA LYS A 758 -20.20 47.42 8.26
C LYS A 758 -19.00 46.49 8.51
N VAL A 759 -17.91 46.72 7.76
CA VAL A 759 -16.70 45.89 7.81
C VAL A 759 -16.10 46.00 9.23
N PRO A 760 -15.92 44.87 9.94
CA PRO A 760 -15.27 44.88 11.24
C PRO A 760 -13.80 45.31 11.11
N LYS A 761 -13.26 46.08 12.07
CA LYS A 761 -11.84 46.49 12.04
C LYS A 761 -10.89 45.30 11.98
N TRP A 762 -11.21 44.24 12.73
CA TRP A 762 -10.43 43.02 12.78
C TRP A 762 -10.43 42.22 11.49
N ALA A 763 -11.29 42.55 10.50
CA ALA A 763 -11.25 41.92 9.18
C ALA A 763 -9.94 42.23 8.42
N GLY A 764 -9.20 43.27 8.83
CA GLY A 764 -7.86 43.54 8.32
C GLY A 764 -6.77 42.63 8.90
N ALA A 765 -7.07 41.81 9.90
CA ALA A 765 -6.09 40.90 10.50
C ALA A 765 -5.74 39.73 9.57
N ARG A 766 -4.56 39.16 9.79
CA ARG A 766 -4.10 37.95 9.11
C ARG A 766 -4.80 36.75 9.70
N ALA A 767 -5.57 36.02 8.88
CA ALA A 767 -6.23 34.79 9.29
C ALA A 767 -5.34 33.59 8.97
N ARG A 768 -5.12 32.74 9.97
CA ARG A 768 -4.44 31.45 9.86
C ARG A 768 -5.41 30.32 10.17
N LEU A 769 -5.32 29.23 9.45
CA LEU A 769 -6.16 28.05 9.66
C LEU A 769 -5.77 27.38 10.98
N ILE A 770 -6.75 27.15 11.86
CA ILE A 770 -6.55 26.47 13.13
C ILE A 770 -6.51 24.97 12.90
N ARG A 771 -5.52 24.33 13.52
CA ARG A 771 -5.38 22.88 13.66
C ARG A 771 -6.02 22.41 14.97
N LYS A 772 -5.64 23.03 16.08
CA LYS A 772 -6.12 22.72 17.45
C LYS A 772 -6.57 24.02 18.12
N PHE A 773 -7.77 24.02 18.68
CA PHE A 773 -8.35 25.19 19.34
C PHE A 773 -7.75 25.36 20.74
N LYS A 774 -7.56 26.61 21.16
CA LYS A 774 -6.97 27.00 22.45
C LYS A 774 -7.56 26.26 23.63
N MET A 775 -8.88 26.11 23.64
CA MET A 775 -9.62 25.56 24.77
C MET A 775 -9.49 24.03 24.91
N GLN A 776 -8.86 23.37 23.94
CA GLN A 776 -8.63 21.94 23.99
C GLN A 776 -7.37 21.58 24.79
N GLU A 777 -6.51 22.56 25.11
CA GLU A 777 -5.32 22.34 25.91
C GLU A 777 -5.41 23.02 27.28
N PRO A 778 -4.89 22.38 28.35
CA PRO A 778 -4.74 23.01 29.66
C PRO A 778 -3.93 24.32 29.60
N VAL A 779 -2.96 24.38 28.67
CA VAL A 779 -2.01 25.48 28.50
C VAL A 779 -2.61 26.62 27.64
N GLY A 780 -3.71 26.38 26.94
CA GLY A 780 -4.40 27.42 26.19
C GLY A 780 -3.59 27.99 25.03
N ILE A 781 -3.02 27.15 24.16
CA ILE A 781 -2.34 27.61 22.94
C ILE A 781 -3.13 27.16 21.71
N THR A 782 -3.39 28.09 20.80
CA THR A 782 -3.93 27.77 19.47
C THR A 782 -2.82 27.20 18.60
N GLU A 783 -3.02 26.00 18.05
CA GLU A 783 -2.08 25.46 17.06
C GLU A 783 -2.61 25.75 15.67
N THR A 784 -1.78 26.35 14.80
CA THR A 784 -2.13 26.62 13.40
C THR A 784 -1.63 25.53 12.48
N VAL A 785 -2.34 25.32 11.37
CA VAL A 785 -2.02 24.30 10.37
C VAL A 785 -0.68 24.57 9.70
N GLN A 786 0.20 23.56 9.75
CA GLN A 786 1.41 23.47 8.94
C GLN A 786 1.09 22.72 7.65
N LYS A 787 1.21 23.38 6.49
CA LYS A 787 0.82 22.80 5.19
C LYS A 787 1.60 21.51 4.91
N GLU A 788 2.87 21.50 5.27
CA GLU A 788 3.81 20.41 5.05
C GLU A 788 3.49 19.15 5.89
N ARG A 789 2.73 19.32 6.98
CA ARG A 789 2.32 18.22 7.89
C ARG A 789 0.85 17.83 7.75
N THR A 790 0.10 18.50 6.89
CA THR A 790 -1.34 18.24 6.71
C THR A 790 -1.53 17.03 5.82
N LEU A 791 -2.14 15.98 6.38
CA LEU A 791 -2.41 14.73 5.68
C LEU A 791 -3.68 14.78 4.83
N ALA A 792 -4.74 15.40 5.36
CA ALA A 792 -6.01 15.58 4.68
C ALA A 792 -6.54 16.98 5.00
N LEU A 793 -7.06 17.66 3.98
CA LEU A 793 -7.57 19.03 4.07
C LEU A 793 -8.86 19.10 4.88
N GLY A 794 -9.62 18.01 4.97
CA GLY A 794 -10.78 17.99 5.83
C GLY A 794 -11.31 16.64 6.22
N TYR A 795 -12.43 16.71 6.92
CA TYR A 795 -13.11 15.61 7.54
C TYR A 795 -14.59 15.65 7.16
N ARG A 796 -15.05 14.68 6.38
CA ARG A 796 -16.46 14.48 6.10
C ARG A 796 -17.07 13.63 7.21
N SER A 797 -18.15 14.17 7.77
CA SER A 797 -18.87 13.53 8.86
C SER A 797 -20.20 12.99 8.35
N SER A 798 -20.45 11.70 8.56
CA SER A 798 -21.73 11.08 8.25
C SER A 798 -22.78 11.27 9.35
N THR A 799 -22.38 11.62 10.57
CA THR A 799 -23.28 11.73 11.73
C THR A 799 -23.14 13.05 12.48
N ALA A 800 -24.19 13.45 13.20
CA ALA A 800 -24.15 14.63 14.05
C ALA A 800 -23.08 14.50 15.14
N VAL A 801 -22.96 13.33 15.76
CA VAL A 801 -21.99 13.05 16.82
C VAL A 801 -20.57 13.20 16.30
N ALA A 802 -20.25 12.66 15.12
CA ALA A 802 -18.95 12.82 14.50
C ALA A 802 -18.61 14.29 14.18
N SER A 803 -19.60 15.08 13.73
CA SER A 803 -19.42 16.52 13.52
C SER A 803 -19.16 17.26 14.84
N VAL A 804 -19.81 16.88 15.93
CA VAL A 804 -19.50 17.44 17.27
C VAL A 804 -18.11 17.04 17.74
N LYS A 805 -17.73 15.76 17.59
CA LYS A 805 -16.43 15.25 18.01
C LYS A 805 -15.26 16.02 17.39
N TRP A 806 -15.42 16.49 16.15
CA TRP A 806 -14.43 17.36 15.50
C TRP A 806 -14.20 18.67 16.28
N PHE A 807 -15.23 19.28 16.87
CA PHE A 807 -15.05 20.46 17.72
C PHE A 807 -14.35 20.14 19.03
N LEU A 808 -14.62 18.96 19.58
CA LEU A 808 -14.08 18.56 20.86
C LEU A 808 -12.61 18.12 20.76
N ASN A 809 -12.15 17.72 19.55
CA ASN A 809 -10.89 16.99 19.33
C ASN A 809 -10.66 15.82 20.31
N ALA A 810 -11.69 15.40 21.05
CA ALA A 810 -11.52 14.72 22.33
C ALA A 810 -11.43 13.20 22.21
N VAL A 811 -11.20 12.64 21.02
CA VAL A 811 -11.32 11.17 20.89
C VAL A 811 -10.28 10.50 20.02
N ARG A 812 -9.65 11.14 19.02
CA ARG A 812 -8.68 10.41 18.19
C ARG A 812 -7.58 11.30 17.54
N PRO A 813 -6.32 10.81 17.52
CA PRO A 813 -5.19 11.46 16.84
C PRO A 813 -5.41 11.71 15.33
N ASP A 814 -6.29 10.94 14.68
CA ASP A 814 -6.61 11.08 13.26
C ASP A 814 -7.37 12.38 12.91
N PHE A 815 -8.05 13.00 13.89
CA PHE A 815 -8.76 14.26 13.72
C PHE A 815 -7.86 15.48 13.75
N GLU A 816 -6.74 15.41 14.49
CA GLU A 816 -5.86 16.56 14.73
C GLU A 816 -5.24 17.15 13.46
N ARG A 817 -5.33 16.47 12.32
CA ARG A 817 -4.73 16.91 11.05
C ARG A 817 -5.76 17.27 9.97
N ARG A 818 -7.04 17.42 10.33
CA ARG A 818 -8.14 17.69 9.37
C ARG A 818 -8.81 19.03 9.69
N PRO A 819 -8.25 20.15 9.20
CA PRO A 819 -8.62 21.48 9.69
C PRO A 819 -9.96 22.01 9.17
N ILE A 820 -10.59 21.32 8.23
CA ILE A 820 -11.88 21.73 7.65
C ILE A 820 -12.89 20.58 7.82
N LEU A 821 -13.99 20.83 8.51
CA LEU A 821 -15.09 19.89 8.67
C LEU A 821 -16.10 20.08 7.52
N LEU A 822 -16.43 19.00 6.83
CA LEU A 822 -17.63 18.87 6.01
C LEU A 822 -18.68 18.17 6.90
N PRO A 823 -19.53 18.94 7.60
CA PRO A 823 -20.37 18.36 8.63
C PRO A 823 -21.49 17.51 8.02
N CYS A 824 -22.15 16.69 8.83
CA CYS A 824 -23.28 15.91 8.34
C CYS A 824 -24.41 16.84 7.85
N ILE A 825 -25.30 16.30 7.02
CA ILE A 825 -26.41 17.06 6.41
C ILE A 825 -27.31 17.79 7.39
N HIS A 826 -27.27 17.42 8.67
CA HIS A 826 -28.06 18.03 9.73
C HIS A 826 -27.42 19.25 10.38
N PHE A 827 -26.15 19.55 10.09
CA PHE A 827 -25.43 20.64 10.78
C PHE A 827 -25.65 22.01 10.17
N GLY A 828 -26.19 22.13 8.95
CA GLY A 828 -26.55 23.40 8.33
C GLY A 828 -25.51 23.94 7.33
N PRO A 829 -24.32 24.40 7.75
CA PRO A 829 -23.22 24.77 6.86
C PRO A 829 -22.73 23.60 6.02
N ASP A 830 -22.13 23.91 4.88
CA ASP A 830 -21.47 22.92 4.03
C ASP A 830 -20.00 22.71 4.42
N LEU A 831 -19.33 23.76 4.95
CA LEU A 831 -17.99 23.68 5.53
C LEU A 831 -17.91 24.44 6.86
N LEU A 832 -17.06 23.94 7.76
CA LEU A 832 -16.71 24.55 9.04
C LEU A 832 -15.19 24.52 9.23
N LEU A 833 -14.60 25.63 9.67
CA LEU A 833 -13.17 25.71 9.97
C LEU A 833 -12.87 26.78 11.02
N GLY A 834 -11.85 26.56 11.84
CA GLY A 834 -11.34 27.55 12.77
C GLY A 834 -10.30 28.45 12.11
N LEU A 835 -10.32 29.75 12.42
CA LEU A 835 -9.32 30.72 12.01
C LEU A 835 -8.78 31.45 13.22
N GLU A 836 -7.46 31.54 13.32
CA GLU A 836 -6.77 32.42 14.25
C GLU A 836 -6.53 33.75 13.55
N LEU A 837 -7.04 34.84 14.10
CA LEU A 837 -6.79 36.18 13.59
C LEU A 837 -5.61 36.79 14.37
N ASP A 838 -4.49 36.92 13.67
CA ASP A 838 -3.25 37.47 14.20
C ASP A 838 -3.17 38.99 13.93
N PRO A 839 -3.05 39.83 14.98
CA PRO A 839 -2.81 41.26 14.79
C PRO A 839 -1.39 41.60 14.29
N GLU A 840 -0.43 40.67 14.35
CA GLU A 840 0.97 40.95 14.03
C GLU A 840 1.17 41.44 12.58
N GLY A 841 1.87 42.57 12.43
CA GLY A 841 2.29 43.12 11.14
C GLY A 841 1.26 43.94 10.37
N ILE A 842 0.08 44.22 10.92
CA ILE A 842 -0.95 45.03 10.26
C ILE A 842 -1.49 46.10 11.24
N ALA A 843 -1.30 47.38 10.90
CA ALA A 843 -1.83 48.50 11.68
C ALA A 843 -3.37 48.55 11.62
N ASP A 844 -3.99 49.10 12.67
CA ASP A 844 -5.43 49.44 12.74
C ASP A 844 -6.44 48.27 12.70
N THR A 845 -6.04 47.03 12.96
CA THR A 845 -6.97 45.88 13.07
C THR A 845 -7.92 46.00 14.27
N GLY A 846 -7.55 46.78 15.30
CA GLY A 846 -8.31 46.91 16.54
C GLY A 846 -8.29 45.65 17.41
N LEU A 847 -7.48 44.65 17.06
CA LEU A 847 -7.16 43.49 17.90
C LEU A 847 -5.94 43.79 18.76
N THR A 848 -6.00 43.39 20.02
CA THR A 848 -4.87 43.52 20.97
C THR A 848 -4.21 42.18 21.28
N GLU A 849 -4.88 41.10 20.93
CA GLU A 849 -4.45 39.72 21.11
C GLU A 849 -4.92 38.88 19.91
N ARG A 850 -4.35 37.68 19.79
CA ARG A 850 -4.82 36.69 18.82
C ARG A 850 -6.20 36.19 19.25
N ILE A 851 -7.10 36.07 18.28
CA ILE A 851 -8.48 35.62 18.55
C ILE A 851 -8.83 34.44 17.64
N GLU A 852 -9.59 33.50 18.17
CA GLU A 852 -10.13 32.39 17.39
C GLU A 852 -11.53 32.74 16.88
N VAL A 853 -11.79 32.47 15.60
CA VAL A 853 -13.10 32.63 14.98
C VAL A 853 -13.45 31.39 14.18
N LEU A 854 -14.70 30.97 14.23
CA LEU A 854 -15.26 29.89 13.44
C LEU A 854 -15.83 30.46 12.13
N LEU A 855 -15.39 29.95 11.00
CA LEU A 855 -15.96 30.28 9.70
C LEU A 855 -16.98 29.20 9.31
N ALA A 856 -18.26 29.57 9.31
CA ALA A 856 -19.36 28.74 8.84
C ALA A 856 -19.68 29.08 7.39
N VAL A 857 -19.43 28.14 6.49
CA VAL A 857 -19.50 28.36 5.05
C VAL A 857 -20.69 27.63 4.47
N GLN A 858 -21.47 28.33 3.65
CA GLN A 858 -22.47 27.73 2.80
C GLN A 858 -22.12 27.97 1.33
N CYS A 859 -21.92 26.88 0.61
CA CYS A 859 -21.67 26.81 -0.80
C CYS A 859 -23.00 26.89 -1.56
N LYS A 860 -23.11 27.82 -2.51
CA LYS A 860 -24.27 27.91 -3.41
C LYS A 860 -23.84 28.06 -4.87
N ASN A 861 -24.19 27.04 -5.65
CA ASN A 861 -24.19 27.10 -7.11
C ASN A 861 -25.52 27.68 -7.61
N ARG A 862 -25.47 28.66 -8.52
CA ARG A 862 -26.57 29.59 -8.78
C ARG A 862 -27.44 29.22 -9.99
N GLU A 863 -27.59 27.92 -10.28
CA GLU A 863 -28.49 27.47 -11.37
C GLU A 863 -29.95 27.92 -11.13
N LYS A 864 -30.35 28.23 -9.88
CA LYS A 864 -31.66 28.77 -9.51
C LYS A 864 -31.52 30.08 -8.73
N TRP A 865 -32.44 31.03 -8.96
CA TRP A 865 -32.57 32.24 -8.16
C TRP A 865 -33.09 31.87 -6.77
N TYR A 866 -32.38 32.27 -5.71
CA TYR A 866 -32.86 32.13 -4.34
C TYR A 866 -33.79 33.30 -4.03
N ASP A 867 -35.02 33.00 -3.63
CA ASP A 867 -35.89 34.03 -3.08
C ASP A 867 -35.41 34.48 -1.69
N LYS A 868 -36.02 35.56 -1.18
CA LYS A 868 -35.68 36.13 0.11
C LYS A 868 -35.79 35.10 1.25
N LEU A 869 -36.79 34.22 1.20
CA LEU A 869 -37.06 33.24 2.25
C LEU A 869 -36.00 32.12 2.26
N SER A 870 -35.60 31.65 1.09
CA SER A 870 -34.55 30.64 0.91
C SER A 870 -33.22 31.14 1.44
N LEU A 871 -32.88 32.42 1.18
CA LEU A 871 -31.67 33.03 1.73
C LEU A 871 -31.74 33.18 3.25
N ILE A 872 -32.87 33.61 3.80
CA ILE A 872 -33.08 33.66 5.26
C ILE A 872 -32.88 32.27 5.87
N GLU A 873 -33.42 31.23 5.26
CA GLU A 873 -33.25 29.86 5.73
C GLU A 873 -31.78 29.42 5.70
N ILE A 874 -31.05 29.71 4.62
CA ILE A 874 -29.61 29.45 4.52
C ILE A 874 -28.84 30.19 5.62
N PHE A 875 -29.13 31.47 5.86
CA PHE A 875 -28.44 32.24 6.89
C PHE A 875 -28.73 31.76 8.31
N HIS A 876 -29.94 31.23 8.54
CA HIS A 876 -30.27 30.55 9.80
C HIS A 876 -29.51 29.23 9.91
N ARG A 877 -29.45 28.42 8.86
CA ARG A 877 -28.68 27.16 8.83
C ARG A 877 -27.19 27.38 9.05
N MET A 878 -26.63 28.53 8.68
CA MET A 878 -25.23 28.84 9.00
C MET A 878 -25.00 29.30 10.44
N ALA A 879 -26.05 29.72 11.15
CA ALA A 879 -25.92 30.17 12.54
C ALA A 879 -25.98 28.96 13.49
N PRO A 880 -25.15 28.92 14.54
CA PRO A 880 -25.20 27.88 15.58
C PRO A 880 -26.61 27.60 16.12
N ASP A 881 -27.44 28.65 16.23
CA ASP A 881 -28.83 28.55 16.69
C ASP A 881 -29.79 27.88 15.70
N GLY A 882 -29.43 27.82 14.41
CA GLY A 882 -30.27 27.28 13.34
C GLY A 882 -29.78 25.98 12.72
N TRP A 883 -28.67 25.41 13.21
CA TRP A 883 -28.17 24.09 12.80
C TRP A 883 -29.28 23.03 12.95
N TRP A 884 -30.14 23.14 13.96
CA TRP A 884 -31.18 22.15 14.27
C TRP A 884 -32.59 22.74 14.18
N LYS A 885 -33.26 22.63 13.02
CA LYS A 885 -34.63 23.13 12.86
C LYS A 885 -35.68 22.01 13.04
N LYS A 886 -36.53 22.16 14.06
CA LYS A 886 -37.88 21.60 14.31
C LYS A 886 -38.18 20.08 14.22
N GLY A 887 -37.21 19.20 13.99
CA GLY A 887 -37.34 17.77 14.31
C GLY A 887 -36.90 17.51 15.75
N LYS A 888 -37.59 16.64 16.50
CA LYS A 888 -37.30 16.33 17.92
C LYS A 888 -35.78 16.26 18.17
N PRO A 889 -35.23 17.04 19.11
CA PRO A 889 -33.81 16.93 19.44
C PRO A 889 -33.56 15.50 19.90
N PHE A 890 -32.58 14.82 19.28
CA PHE A 890 -31.98 13.66 19.93
C PHE A 890 -31.46 14.17 21.28
N LYS A 891 -31.93 13.57 22.38
CA LYS A 891 -31.64 14.01 23.75
C LYS A 891 -30.12 14.14 23.97
N ASP A 892 -29.37 13.22 23.39
CA ASP A 892 -27.91 13.14 23.44
C ASP A 892 -27.22 14.29 22.68
N ILE A 893 -27.82 14.80 21.58
CA ILE A 893 -27.28 15.92 20.81
C ILE A 893 -27.42 17.24 21.56
N ALA A 894 -28.47 17.40 22.39
CA ALA A 894 -28.65 18.61 23.18
C ALA A 894 -27.54 18.80 24.21
N GLU A 895 -27.09 17.71 24.84
CA GLU A 895 -25.98 17.69 25.79
C GLU A 895 -24.63 17.92 25.10
N LEU A 896 -24.38 17.23 23.99
CA LEU A 896 -23.22 17.48 23.12
C LEU A 896 -23.18 18.94 22.65
N TRP A 897 -24.33 19.54 22.35
CA TRP A 897 -24.41 20.95 21.95
C TRP A 897 -24.23 21.92 23.11
N ALA A 898 -24.73 21.60 24.31
CA ALA A 898 -24.41 22.36 25.51
C ALA A 898 -22.90 22.39 25.73
N THR A 899 -22.22 21.28 25.44
CA THR A 899 -20.77 21.15 25.46
C THR A 899 -20.14 22.08 24.42
N VAL A 900 -20.51 22.00 23.13
CA VAL A 900 -20.02 22.92 22.07
C VAL A 900 -20.30 24.41 22.38
N LYS A 901 -21.45 24.72 22.96
CA LYS A 901 -21.79 26.09 23.42
C LYS A 901 -20.95 26.56 24.59
N SER A 902 -20.45 25.67 25.44
CA SER A 902 -19.50 26.07 26.48
C SER A 902 -18.14 26.47 25.87
N PHE A 903 -17.75 25.86 24.72
CA PHE A 903 -16.48 26.17 24.02
C PHE A 903 -16.46 27.53 23.34
N PHE A 904 -17.50 27.91 22.58
CA PHE A 904 -17.40 29.13 21.75
C PHE A 904 -17.71 30.44 22.45
N PHE A 905 -18.35 30.42 23.62
CA PHE A 905 -18.92 31.61 24.24
C PHE A 905 -18.21 32.20 25.50
N PRO A 906 -16.94 31.90 25.84
CA PRO A 906 -16.29 32.52 27.00
C PRO A 906 -15.57 33.85 26.72
N SER A 907 -15.26 34.20 25.46
CA SER A 907 -14.39 35.34 25.09
C SER A 907 -15.11 36.49 24.36
N LYS A 908 -14.84 37.71 24.82
CA LYS A 908 -15.42 38.96 24.30
C LYS A 908 -14.61 39.48 23.12
N LEU A 909 -15.14 39.40 21.89
CA LEU A 909 -14.58 40.21 20.80
C LEU A 909 -14.86 41.70 21.00
N PRO A 910 -13.90 42.60 20.71
CA PRO A 910 -14.12 44.03 20.76
C PRO A 910 -15.19 44.44 19.74
N VAL A 911 -16.39 44.76 20.25
CA VAL A 911 -17.47 45.28 19.42
C VAL A 911 -17.10 46.71 19.01
N PRO A 912 -17.16 47.06 17.71
CA PRO A 912 -16.99 48.44 17.29
C PRO A 912 -17.99 49.30 18.08
N LYS A 913 -17.51 50.28 18.86
CA LYS A 913 -18.39 51.28 19.45
C LYS A 913 -19.17 51.89 18.29
N GLN A 914 -20.49 51.68 18.27
CA GLN A 914 -21.34 52.35 17.28
C GLN A 914 -21.18 53.85 17.52
N ASP A 915 -20.67 54.56 16.52
CA ASP A 915 -20.67 56.01 16.53
C ASP A 915 -22.12 56.46 16.66
N LYS A 916 -22.47 57.07 17.80
CA LYS A 916 -23.83 57.54 18.12
C LYS A 916 -24.31 58.69 17.22
N GLY A 917 -23.63 58.94 16.10
CA GLY A 917 -23.81 60.10 15.24
C GLY A 917 -24.35 59.82 13.83
N THR A 918 -24.64 58.58 13.44
CA THR A 918 -25.21 58.29 12.11
C THR A 918 -26.75 58.38 12.16
N PRO A 919 -27.39 59.46 11.68
CA PRO A 919 -28.84 59.63 11.78
C PRO A 919 -29.49 58.78 10.68
N GLY A 920 -30.28 57.76 11.06
CA GLY A 920 -31.09 56.98 10.11
C GLY A 920 -31.09 55.46 10.32
N VAL A 921 -30.15 54.90 11.08
CA VAL A 921 -30.17 53.47 11.40
C VAL A 921 -30.99 53.26 12.68
N LYS A 922 -32.23 52.77 12.55
CA LYS A 922 -33.01 52.35 13.71
C LYS A 922 -32.27 51.23 14.42
N ASP A 923 -32.04 51.37 15.72
CA ASP A 923 -31.46 50.33 16.58
C ASP A 923 -32.30 49.05 16.44
N VAL A 924 -31.79 48.08 15.67
CA VAL A 924 -32.28 46.70 15.74
C VAL A 924 -31.85 46.20 17.10
N LYS A 925 -32.76 46.30 18.09
CA LYS A 925 -32.57 45.76 19.44
C LYS A 925 -32.48 44.24 19.34
N TYR A 926 -31.29 43.73 19.07
CA TYR A 926 -30.99 42.34 19.33
C TYR A 926 -31.16 42.11 20.83
N LYS A 927 -32.20 41.36 21.22
CA LYS A 927 -32.53 41.06 22.64
C LYS A 927 -31.41 40.28 23.36
N ARG A 928 -30.41 39.77 22.63
CA ARG A 928 -29.24 39.09 23.18
C ARG A 928 -27.96 39.77 22.68
N LYS A 929 -27.09 40.13 23.61
CA LYS A 929 -25.75 40.65 23.37
C LYS A 929 -24.90 39.46 22.93
N ILE A 930 -24.74 39.28 21.62
CA ILE A 930 -23.97 38.16 21.08
C ILE A 930 -22.55 38.64 20.80
N GLU A 931 -21.60 37.93 21.40
CA GLU A 931 -20.16 38.05 21.21
C GLU A 931 -19.82 37.20 19.96
N TRP A 932 -18.93 37.62 19.07
CA TRP A 932 -18.86 37.10 17.67
C TRP A 932 -17.75 36.08 17.37
N PRO A 933 -17.74 34.86 17.93
CA PRO A 933 -16.77 33.84 17.55
C PRO A 933 -17.13 33.17 16.21
N VAL A 934 -18.15 33.63 15.46
CA VAL A 934 -18.59 32.99 14.21
C VAL A 934 -18.78 33.99 13.08
N ILE A 935 -18.23 33.69 11.91
CA ILE A 935 -18.41 34.40 10.65
C ILE A 935 -19.24 33.50 9.73
N ARG A 936 -20.33 34.04 9.16
CA ARG A 936 -21.14 33.33 8.16
C ARG A 936 -20.69 33.73 6.77
N LEU A 937 -20.21 32.78 5.98
CA LEU A 937 -19.75 32.99 4.62
C LEU A 937 -20.70 32.33 3.64
N LEU A 938 -21.44 33.14 2.88
CA LEU A 938 -22.16 32.64 1.71
C LEU A 938 -21.21 32.64 0.51
N ALA A 939 -20.67 31.47 0.20
CA ALA A 939 -19.68 31.31 -0.85
C ALA A 939 -20.33 31.01 -2.20
N SER A 940 -20.04 31.87 -3.17
CA SER A 940 -20.43 31.72 -4.57
C SER A 940 -19.41 32.45 -5.44
N PHE A 941 -18.86 31.78 -6.46
CA PHE A 941 -17.82 32.33 -7.35
C PHE A 941 -18.35 33.29 -8.44
N ASP A 942 -19.60 33.69 -8.28
CA ASP A 942 -20.39 34.41 -9.27
C ASP A 942 -20.27 35.95 -9.18
N GLY A 943 -19.44 36.47 -8.28
CA GLY A 943 -19.13 37.91 -8.06
C GLY A 943 -20.26 38.78 -7.49
N GLU A 944 -21.49 38.55 -7.93
CA GLU A 944 -22.67 39.36 -7.60
C GLU A 944 -23.83 38.51 -7.08
N LEU A 945 -23.75 38.07 -5.82
CA LEU A 945 -24.97 37.67 -5.11
C LEU A 945 -25.84 38.93 -4.95
N ASN A 946 -26.99 38.97 -5.65
CA ASN A 946 -28.07 39.94 -5.39
C ASN A 946 -28.68 39.58 -4.03
N MET A 947 -27.94 39.91 -2.98
CA MET A 947 -28.37 39.75 -1.61
C MET A 947 -29.46 40.78 -1.37
N PRO A 948 -30.63 40.40 -0.81
CA PRO A 948 -31.56 41.38 -0.27
C PRO A 948 -30.78 42.25 0.71
N ASN A 949 -31.13 43.54 0.83
CA ASN A 949 -30.51 44.42 1.80
C ASN A 949 -30.53 43.74 3.17
N THR A 950 -29.36 43.34 3.67
CA THR A 950 -29.20 42.50 4.85
C THR A 950 -29.62 43.23 6.11
N GLU A 951 -29.65 44.56 6.09
CA GLU A 951 -30.23 45.37 7.18
C GLU A 951 -31.74 45.09 7.38
N SER A 952 -32.43 44.58 6.34
CA SER A 952 -33.85 44.22 6.39
C SER A 952 -34.11 42.73 6.67
N LEU A 953 -33.06 41.92 6.69
CA LEU A 953 -33.14 40.49 6.96
C LEU A 953 -32.81 40.33 8.44
N GLU A 954 -33.78 40.01 9.29
CA GLU A 954 -33.56 39.71 10.72
C GLU A 954 -32.83 38.36 10.89
N VAL A 955 -31.71 38.15 10.20
CA VAL A 955 -30.99 36.87 10.15
C VAL A 955 -30.08 36.66 11.34
N GLY A 956 -30.37 37.31 12.46
CA GLY A 956 -29.53 37.26 13.65
C GLY A 956 -28.20 37.98 13.45
N PRO A 957 -27.36 38.04 14.49
CA PRO A 957 -26.45 39.16 14.56
C PRO A 957 -25.03 38.81 14.03
N TYR A 958 -24.81 37.54 13.61
CA TYR A 958 -23.53 37.04 13.10
C TYR A 958 -23.07 37.77 11.84
N PRO A 959 -21.81 38.25 11.76
CA PRO A 959 -21.26 38.86 10.57
C PRO A 959 -21.52 37.99 9.35
N LEU A 960 -22.12 38.59 8.33
CA LEU A 960 -22.40 37.93 7.06
C LEU A 960 -21.42 38.44 6.00
N ALA A 961 -20.70 37.51 5.40
CA ALA A 961 -19.73 37.76 4.35
C ALA A 961 -20.06 36.96 3.08
N VAL A 962 -19.51 37.41 1.97
CA VAL A 962 -19.41 36.69 0.71
C VAL A 962 -17.94 36.59 0.31
N LEU A 963 -17.60 35.79 -0.69
CA LEU A 963 -16.26 35.83 -1.27
C LEU A 963 -15.95 37.22 -1.85
N SER A 964 -14.72 37.69 -1.67
CA SER A 964 -14.22 38.90 -2.30
C SER A 964 -14.04 38.69 -3.81
N ASP A 965 -13.91 39.77 -4.56
CA ASP A 965 -13.65 39.69 -6.00
C ASP A 965 -12.26 39.07 -6.25
N THR A 966 -11.26 39.40 -5.42
CA THR A 966 -9.91 38.80 -5.46
C THR A 966 -9.93 37.29 -5.21
N ALA A 967 -10.77 36.80 -4.28
CA ALA A 967 -10.94 35.37 -4.04
C ALA A 967 -11.59 34.68 -5.25
N CYS A 968 -12.58 35.32 -5.87
CA CYS A 968 -13.23 34.81 -7.08
C CYS A 968 -12.27 34.77 -8.29
N ASP A 969 -11.41 35.78 -8.43
CA ASP A 969 -10.38 35.84 -9.47
C ASP A 969 -9.35 34.73 -9.27
N THR A 970 -8.88 34.55 -8.04
CA THR A 970 -7.93 33.48 -7.67
C THR A 970 -8.53 32.10 -7.96
N ALA A 971 -9.81 31.89 -7.61
CA ALA A 971 -10.52 30.65 -7.91
C ALA A 971 -10.66 30.42 -9.42
N SER A 972 -10.93 31.46 -10.20
CA SER A 972 -11.04 31.38 -11.67
C SER A 972 -9.70 31.13 -12.36
N LEU A 973 -8.59 31.55 -11.75
CA LEU A 973 -7.24 31.23 -12.20
C LEU A 973 -6.84 29.79 -11.86
N THR A 974 -7.29 29.30 -10.70
CA THR A 974 -6.96 27.96 -10.19
C THR A 974 -7.78 26.86 -10.88
N PHE A 975 -9.07 27.10 -11.10
CA PHE A 975 -10.02 26.11 -11.61
C PHE A 975 -10.65 26.57 -12.92
N GLN A 976 -10.31 25.89 -14.01
CA GLN A 976 -10.83 26.23 -15.33
C GLN A 976 -12.32 25.90 -15.45
N GLY A 977 -12.83 24.92 -14.67
CA GLY A 977 -14.25 24.65 -14.52
C GLY A 977 -15.02 25.90 -14.06
N PHE A 978 -14.51 26.64 -13.07
CA PHE A 978 -15.12 27.89 -12.61
C PHE A 978 -15.03 28.99 -13.65
N LYS A 979 -13.87 29.19 -14.26
CA LYS A 979 -13.70 30.19 -15.33
C LYS A 979 -14.75 30.00 -16.43
N LEU A 980 -14.96 28.76 -16.87
CA LEU A 980 -15.97 28.44 -17.87
C LEU A 980 -17.40 28.64 -17.36
N ALA A 981 -17.68 28.31 -16.10
CA ALA A 981 -18.99 28.56 -15.49
C ALA A 981 -19.32 30.06 -15.43
N VAL A 982 -18.37 30.89 -14.97
CA VAL A 982 -18.48 32.35 -14.93
C VAL A 982 -18.68 32.92 -16.33
N MET A 983 -17.87 32.50 -17.31
CA MET A 983 -18.01 32.96 -18.71
C MET A 983 -19.36 32.58 -19.33
N ARG A 984 -19.84 31.35 -19.10
CA ARG A 984 -21.17 30.91 -19.58
C ARG A 984 -22.29 31.74 -18.96
N LYS A 985 -22.15 32.11 -17.69
CA LYS A 985 -23.12 32.95 -16.99
C LYS A 985 -23.09 34.38 -17.54
N GLN A 986 -21.91 34.99 -17.68
CA GLN A 986 -21.77 36.31 -18.27
C GLN A 986 -22.42 36.35 -19.65
N ALA A 987 -22.14 35.34 -20.49
CA ALA A 987 -22.78 35.21 -21.80
C ALA A 987 -24.32 35.10 -21.73
N ARG A 988 -24.88 34.42 -20.72
CA ARG A 988 -26.33 34.37 -20.50
C ARG A 988 -26.91 35.71 -20.03
N GLN A 989 -26.19 36.43 -19.17
CA GLN A 989 -26.60 37.76 -18.70
C GLN A 989 -26.56 38.78 -19.83
N ASP A 990 -25.49 38.77 -20.63
CA ASP A 990 -25.34 39.61 -21.80
C ASP A 990 -26.43 39.29 -22.84
N ALA A 991 -26.73 38.01 -23.05
CA ALA A 991 -27.85 37.59 -23.90
C ALA A 991 -29.21 38.03 -23.36
N ALA A 992 -29.43 37.95 -22.04
CA ALA A 992 -30.67 38.38 -21.40
C ALA A 992 -30.84 39.91 -21.41
N LEU A 993 -29.77 40.68 -21.22
CA LEU A 993 -29.74 42.13 -21.37
C LEU A 993 -29.98 42.52 -22.83
N GLY A 994 -29.35 41.81 -23.77
CA GLY A 994 -29.62 41.95 -25.20
C GLY A 994 -31.10 41.69 -25.54
N LEU A 995 -31.71 40.67 -24.94
CA LEU A 995 -33.14 40.37 -25.10
C LEU A 995 -34.05 41.43 -24.46
N LYS A 996 -33.67 42.01 -23.32
CA LYS A 996 -34.41 43.11 -22.68
C LYS A 996 -34.37 44.40 -23.48
N ASN A 997 -33.31 44.61 -24.26
CA ASN A 997 -33.14 45.79 -25.10
C ASN A 997 -33.86 45.67 -26.46
N LEU A 998 -34.38 44.49 -26.81
CA LEU A 998 -35.22 44.30 -28.01
C LEU A 998 -36.66 44.76 -27.74
N LYS A 999 -37.27 45.42 -28.74
CA LYS A 999 -38.69 45.79 -28.63
C LYS A 999 -39.54 44.51 -28.54
N PRO A 1000 -40.70 44.51 -27.84
CA PRO A 1000 -41.54 43.31 -27.69
C PRO A 1000 -41.92 42.61 -29.01
N LYS A 1001 -41.96 43.34 -30.14
CA LYS A 1001 -42.22 42.79 -31.48
C LYS A 1001 -41.02 42.08 -32.11
N GLU A 1002 -39.81 42.29 -31.61
CA GLU A 1002 -38.55 41.73 -32.11
C GLU A 1002 -38.14 40.47 -31.32
N ILE A 1003 -38.59 40.33 -30.07
CA ILE A 1003 -38.33 39.16 -29.23
C ILE A 1003 -38.78 37.85 -29.91
N PRO A 1004 -39.97 37.74 -30.54
CA PRO A 1004 -40.36 36.54 -31.29
C PRO A 1004 -39.48 36.28 -32.52
N ARG A 1005 -38.95 37.33 -33.18
CA ARG A 1005 -38.06 37.18 -34.34
C ARG A 1005 -36.66 36.69 -33.95
N VAL A 1006 -36.16 37.09 -32.77
CA VAL A 1006 -34.84 36.69 -32.25
C VAL A 1006 -34.88 35.36 -31.49
N CYS A 1007 -35.98 35.04 -30.80
CA CYS A 1007 -36.10 33.81 -30.00
C CYS A 1007 -36.54 32.59 -30.82
N ARG A 1008 -37.24 32.77 -31.96
CA ARG A 1008 -37.73 31.65 -32.78
C ARG A 1008 -36.61 30.77 -33.35
N PRO A 1009 -35.48 31.30 -33.85
CA PRO A 1009 -34.33 30.47 -34.26
C PRO A 1009 -33.64 29.73 -33.11
N LEU A 1010 -33.65 30.29 -31.89
CA LEU A 1010 -33.01 29.71 -30.68
C LEU A 1010 -33.84 28.58 -30.04
N ARG A 1011 -35.17 28.68 -30.09
CA ARG A 1011 -36.08 27.58 -29.68
C ARG A 1011 -36.12 26.44 -30.71
N GLU A 1012 -35.96 26.74 -31.99
CA GLU A 1012 -35.92 25.71 -33.04
C GLU A 1012 -34.54 25.00 -33.11
N SER A 1013 -33.45 25.64 -32.67
CA SER A 1013 -32.09 25.03 -32.65
C SER A 1013 -31.82 24.14 -31.44
N THR A 1014 -32.45 24.41 -30.29
CA THR A 1014 -32.33 23.54 -29.09
C THR A 1014 -33.14 22.25 -29.22
N ALA A 1015 -34.08 22.18 -30.17
CA ALA A 1015 -34.92 21.01 -30.43
C ALA A 1015 -34.41 20.09 -31.56
N ARG A 1016 -33.48 20.54 -32.42
CA ARG A 1016 -33.05 19.76 -33.61
C ARG A 1016 -31.59 20.02 -34.01
N GLY A 1017 -30.70 19.11 -33.58
CA GLY A 1017 -29.45 18.66 -34.23
C GLY A 1017 -28.38 19.68 -34.72
N PRO A 1018 -27.10 19.25 -34.86
CA PRO A 1018 -25.95 20.13 -35.14
C PRO A 1018 -25.94 20.81 -36.53
N LEU A 1019 -26.79 20.40 -37.47
CA LEU A 1019 -26.77 20.88 -38.87
C LEU A 1019 -27.28 22.32 -39.12
N ASN A 1020 -27.89 22.99 -38.13
CA ASN A 1020 -28.40 24.36 -38.31
C ASN A 1020 -27.45 25.48 -37.85
N LEU A 1021 -26.31 25.16 -37.22
CA LEU A 1021 -25.30 26.14 -36.81
C LEU A 1021 -24.54 26.73 -38.00
N GLU A 1022 -24.36 25.98 -39.08
CA GLU A 1022 -23.70 26.44 -40.32
C GLU A 1022 -24.48 27.58 -41.01
N ARG A 1023 -25.83 27.52 -40.99
CA ARG A 1023 -26.69 28.56 -41.58
C ARG A 1023 -26.68 29.86 -40.78
N LEU A 1024 -26.62 29.76 -39.45
CA LEU A 1024 -26.48 30.91 -38.56
C LEU A 1024 -25.09 31.57 -38.70
N TRP A 1025 -24.05 30.77 -38.96
CA TRP A 1025 -22.71 31.26 -39.26
C TRP A 1025 -22.66 32.04 -40.59
N ARG A 1026 -23.25 31.51 -41.67
CA ARG A 1026 -23.33 32.22 -42.97
C ARG A 1026 -24.12 33.53 -42.89
N ALA A 1027 -25.19 33.57 -42.09
CA ALA A 1027 -25.98 34.79 -41.91
C ALA A 1027 -25.23 35.89 -41.13
N LYS A 1028 -24.36 35.52 -40.17
CA LYS A 1028 -23.50 36.47 -39.44
C LYS A 1028 -22.29 36.90 -40.27
N PHE A 1029 -21.76 36.01 -41.12
CA PHE A 1029 -20.63 36.27 -42.02
C PHE A 1029 -20.94 37.32 -43.08
N LEU A 1030 -22.21 37.40 -43.54
CA LEU A 1030 -22.65 38.38 -44.52
C LEU A 1030 -22.99 39.77 -43.93
N ALA A 1031 -22.97 39.92 -42.61
CA ALA A 1031 -23.42 41.15 -41.93
C ALA A 1031 -22.29 42.09 -41.51
N ASP A 1032 -21.01 41.72 -41.68
CA ASP A 1032 -19.86 42.54 -41.26
C ASP A 1032 -18.64 42.35 -42.22
N PRO A 1033 -18.54 43.14 -43.31
CA PRO A 1033 -17.50 42.98 -44.32
C PRO A 1033 -16.12 43.52 -43.94
N GLU A 1034 -15.95 44.22 -42.81
CA GLU A 1034 -14.72 44.98 -42.53
C GLU A 1034 -13.70 44.26 -41.64
N ARG A 1035 -13.96 43.01 -41.24
CA ARG A 1035 -13.05 42.24 -40.38
C ARG A 1035 -11.94 41.55 -41.19
N THR A 1036 -10.70 42.00 -40.98
CA THR A 1036 -9.51 41.62 -41.77
C THR A 1036 -9.19 40.11 -41.81
N ASP A 1037 -8.76 39.66 -43.00
CA ASP A 1037 -8.57 38.26 -43.46
C ASP A 1037 -7.80 37.31 -42.53
N LYS A 1038 -6.85 37.83 -41.73
CA LYS A 1038 -5.95 36.97 -40.93
C LYS A 1038 -6.63 36.36 -39.70
N THR A 1039 -7.58 37.05 -39.10
CA THR A 1039 -8.33 36.54 -37.92
C THR A 1039 -9.35 35.49 -38.35
N ASN A 1040 -9.90 35.64 -39.55
CA ASN A 1040 -10.91 34.75 -40.11
C ASN A 1040 -10.30 33.41 -40.55
N GLN A 1041 -9.06 33.40 -41.07
CA GLN A 1041 -8.36 32.15 -41.42
C GLN A 1041 -7.94 31.32 -40.21
N ALA A 1042 -7.55 31.95 -39.10
CA ALA A 1042 -7.21 31.24 -37.87
C ALA A 1042 -8.45 30.58 -37.21
N TRP A 1043 -9.60 31.27 -37.24
CA TRP A 1043 -10.85 30.75 -36.71
C TRP A 1043 -11.50 29.67 -37.59
N ALA A 1044 -11.42 29.79 -38.92
CA ALA A 1044 -11.91 28.77 -39.85
C ALA A 1044 -11.14 27.44 -39.73
N ARG A 1045 -9.82 27.50 -39.46
CA ARG A 1045 -9.01 26.30 -39.20
C ARG A 1045 -9.41 25.62 -37.89
N SER A 1046 -9.51 26.38 -36.79
CA SER A 1046 -9.91 25.82 -35.49
C SER A 1046 -11.32 25.23 -35.47
N TRP A 1047 -12.23 25.71 -36.34
CA TRP A 1047 -13.59 25.17 -36.48
C TRP A 1047 -13.66 23.91 -37.34
N ASN A 1048 -12.84 23.82 -38.40
CA ASN A 1048 -12.74 22.59 -39.19
C ASN A 1048 -12.14 21.45 -38.37
N ASP A 1049 -11.14 21.72 -37.53
CA ASP A 1049 -10.56 20.72 -36.62
C ASP A 1049 -11.61 20.19 -35.62
N PHE A 1050 -12.49 21.07 -35.12
CA PHE A 1050 -13.58 20.69 -34.21
C PHE A 1050 -14.69 19.84 -34.89
N ILE A 1051 -14.97 20.05 -36.18
CA ILE A 1051 -15.96 19.25 -36.92
C ILE A 1051 -15.41 17.85 -37.22
N VAL A 1052 -14.13 17.74 -37.57
CA VAL A 1052 -13.48 16.45 -37.86
C VAL A 1052 -13.48 15.55 -36.62
N ASP A 1053 -13.21 16.11 -35.43
CA ASP A 1053 -13.27 15.37 -34.17
C ASP A 1053 -14.70 14.92 -33.80
N ALA A 1054 -15.71 15.75 -34.06
CA ALA A 1054 -17.11 15.43 -33.77
C ALA A 1054 -17.68 14.35 -34.70
N GLU A 1055 -17.32 14.36 -36.00
CA GLU A 1055 -17.70 13.30 -36.95
C GLU A 1055 -16.98 11.98 -36.66
N MET A 1056 -15.74 12.02 -36.21
CA MET A 1056 -14.98 10.82 -35.82
C MET A 1056 -15.57 10.16 -34.58
N VAL A 1057 -15.98 10.93 -33.57
CA VAL A 1057 -16.66 10.42 -32.36
C VAL A 1057 -18.04 9.84 -32.70
N ALA A 1058 -18.79 10.47 -33.61
CA ALA A 1058 -20.09 9.94 -34.07
C ALA A 1058 -19.93 8.59 -34.80
N LYS A 1059 -18.93 8.46 -35.69
CA LYS A 1059 -18.62 7.19 -36.37
C LYS A 1059 -18.16 6.09 -35.41
N MET A 1060 -17.30 6.40 -34.43
CA MET A 1060 -16.87 5.43 -33.42
C MET A 1060 -18.03 4.97 -32.53
N THR A 1061 -18.99 5.85 -32.25
CA THR A 1061 -20.17 5.51 -31.44
C THR A 1061 -21.12 4.60 -32.20
N ASP A 1062 -21.32 4.82 -33.50
CA ASP A 1062 -22.12 3.96 -34.36
C ASP A 1062 -21.47 2.58 -34.59
N GLU A 1063 -20.14 2.52 -34.78
CA GLU A 1063 -19.42 1.24 -34.88
C GLU A 1063 -19.46 0.46 -33.55
N LEU A 1064 -19.34 1.13 -32.40
CA LEU A 1064 -19.47 0.50 -31.08
C LEU A 1064 -20.89 -0.02 -30.78
N MET A 1065 -21.92 0.64 -31.31
CA MET A 1065 -23.31 0.18 -31.21
C MET A 1065 -23.56 -1.06 -32.09
N ILE A 1066 -22.91 -1.15 -33.26
CA ILE A 1066 -22.97 -2.31 -34.17
C ILE A 1066 -22.22 -3.51 -33.57
N ILE A 1067 -21.03 -3.30 -33.00
CA ILE A 1067 -20.21 -4.37 -32.37
C ILE A 1067 -20.90 -4.96 -31.14
N ARG A 1068 -21.77 -4.21 -30.45
CA ARG A 1068 -22.48 -4.66 -29.25
C ARG A 1068 -23.88 -5.24 -29.49
N GLY A 1069 -24.36 -5.32 -30.74
CA GLY A 1069 -25.66 -5.92 -31.06
C GLY A 1069 -26.87 -5.23 -30.42
N LEU A 1070 -26.75 -3.97 -29.99
CA LEU A 1070 -27.80 -3.22 -29.31
C LEU A 1070 -28.52 -2.29 -30.29
N ARG A 1071 -29.48 -2.83 -31.05
CA ARG A 1071 -30.59 -2.04 -31.59
C ARG A 1071 -31.89 -2.51 -30.93
N PRO A 1072 -32.57 -1.67 -30.11
CA PRO A 1072 -33.90 -1.99 -29.63
C PRO A 1072 -34.92 -1.75 -30.75
N ASP A 1073 -35.76 -2.74 -31.00
CA ASP A 1073 -36.93 -2.62 -31.88
C ASP A 1073 -37.98 -1.73 -31.19
N SER A 1074 -38.07 -0.48 -31.64
CA SER A 1074 -38.79 0.63 -30.99
C SER A 1074 -40.32 0.51 -31.00
N ARG A 1075 -40.87 -0.63 -31.40
CA ARG A 1075 -42.32 -0.90 -31.39
C ARG A 1075 -42.81 -1.78 -30.24
N LYS A 1076 -41.93 -2.47 -29.49
CA LYS A 1076 -42.35 -3.31 -28.35
C LYS A 1076 -42.37 -2.57 -27.01
N THR A 1077 -41.46 -1.62 -26.79
CA THR A 1077 -41.32 -0.93 -25.49
C THR A 1077 -42.44 0.09 -25.23
N ALA A 1078 -43.06 0.63 -26.29
CA ALA A 1078 -44.18 1.58 -26.15
C ALA A 1078 -45.51 0.90 -25.74
N LYS A 1079 -45.64 -0.42 -25.87
CA LYS A 1079 -46.85 -1.16 -25.48
C LYS A 1079 -46.83 -1.65 -24.03
N ILE A 1080 -45.65 -1.82 -23.44
CA ILE A 1080 -45.50 -2.32 -22.06
C ILE A 1080 -45.62 -1.17 -21.03
N LEU A 1081 -45.30 0.05 -21.42
CA LEU A 1081 -45.38 1.25 -20.55
C LEU A 1081 -46.74 1.97 -20.55
N GLN A 1082 -47.72 1.48 -21.31
CA GLN A 1082 -49.10 1.99 -21.29
C GLN A 1082 -50.10 1.08 -20.54
N GLN A 1083 -49.65 -0.08 -20.04
CA GLN A 1083 -50.49 -1.02 -19.28
C GLN A 1083 -50.24 -1.02 -17.77
N SER A 1084 -49.39 -0.13 -17.24
CA SER A 1084 -49.01 -0.14 -15.81
C SER A 1084 -49.41 1.11 -15.03
N THR A 1085 -50.37 1.90 -15.50
CA THR A 1085 -50.83 3.13 -14.81
C THR A 1085 -52.34 3.29 -14.83
N GLN A 1086 -53.08 2.18 -14.83
CA GLN A 1086 -54.53 2.21 -14.75
C GLN A 1086 -54.94 0.91 -14.06
N ASP A 1087 -55.05 0.97 -12.74
CA ASP A 1087 -55.77 0.09 -11.81
C ASP A 1087 -55.21 0.38 -10.41
N ASP A 1088 -55.81 1.34 -9.70
CA ASP A 1088 -55.73 1.53 -8.24
C ASP A 1088 -56.72 2.64 -7.83
N GLU A 1089 -58.01 2.41 -8.04
CA GLU A 1089 -59.09 3.02 -7.26
C GLU A 1089 -60.22 1.97 -7.09
N ASP A 1090 -60.82 1.97 -5.90
CA ASP A 1090 -62.08 1.32 -5.47
C ASP A 1090 -62.04 0.02 -4.64
N GLU A 1091 -62.32 0.24 -3.34
CA GLU A 1091 -63.38 -0.35 -2.51
C GLU A 1091 -63.39 -1.85 -2.15
N GLY A 1092 -63.60 -2.10 -0.84
CA GLY A 1092 -64.63 -3.06 -0.40
C GLY A 1092 -64.18 -4.22 0.49
N ASP A 1093 -64.39 -4.04 1.79
CA ASP A 1093 -65.16 -4.91 2.71
C ASP A 1093 -64.91 -6.44 2.80
N ASP A 1094 -64.69 -6.83 4.06
CA ASP A 1094 -65.28 -7.93 4.82
C ASP A 1094 -64.85 -9.42 4.67
N GLU A 1095 -64.94 -10.05 5.85
CA GLU A 1095 -65.04 -11.47 6.24
C GLU A 1095 -63.74 -12.29 6.35
N ASP A 1096 -63.27 -12.54 7.58
CA ASP A 1096 -63.59 -13.71 8.43
C ASP A 1096 -63.11 -15.05 7.85
N GLU A 1097 -62.09 -15.64 8.45
CA GLU A 1097 -62.05 -17.07 8.84
C GLU A 1097 -60.76 -17.34 9.63
N GLY A 1098 -60.93 -17.83 10.86
CA GLY A 1098 -59.86 -18.21 11.76
C GLY A 1098 -59.27 -19.59 11.45
N MET A 1099 -58.12 -19.88 12.07
CA MET A 1099 -57.79 -21.24 12.48
C MET A 1099 -56.70 -21.20 13.56
N ASP A 1100 -57.09 -21.68 14.73
CA ASP A 1100 -56.26 -22.11 15.84
C ASP A 1100 -55.31 -23.24 15.42
N VAL A 1101 -54.10 -23.27 15.97
CA VAL A 1101 -53.41 -24.52 16.31
C VAL A 1101 -52.63 -24.31 17.60
N ASP A 1102 -53.19 -24.88 18.66
CA ASP A 1102 -52.56 -25.16 19.95
C ASP A 1102 -51.64 -26.40 19.87
N GLU A 1103 -50.62 -26.36 20.75
CA GLU A 1103 -50.10 -27.40 21.65
C GLU A 1103 -49.66 -28.79 21.13
N ASP A 1104 -48.46 -29.20 21.58
CA ASP A 1104 -48.18 -30.41 22.40
C ASP A 1104 -46.65 -30.64 22.37
N GLU A 1105 -45.93 -30.39 23.47
CA GLU A 1105 -45.64 -31.35 24.56
C GLU A 1105 -45.14 -32.72 24.07
N GLU A 1106 -43.85 -33.04 24.33
CA GLU A 1106 -43.50 -34.32 24.96
C GLU A 1106 -42.08 -34.31 25.55
N SER A 1107 -42.06 -34.81 26.78
CA SER A 1107 -41.02 -34.97 27.80
C SER A 1107 -40.16 -36.23 27.64
N ALA A 1108 -39.00 -36.24 28.33
CA ALA A 1108 -38.37 -37.34 29.10
C ALA A 1108 -36.83 -37.14 29.08
N ASP A 1109 -36.19 -36.78 30.20
CA ASP A 1109 -35.66 -37.66 31.27
C ASP A 1109 -34.47 -38.51 30.75
N GLU A 1110 -33.27 -38.58 31.36
CA GLU A 1110 -32.95 -38.83 32.77
C GLU A 1110 -31.41 -38.70 33.00
N GLU A 1111 -31.01 -38.23 34.20
CA GLU A 1111 -29.86 -38.61 35.06
C GLU A 1111 -28.41 -38.64 34.53
N SER A 1112 -27.39 -38.05 35.17
CA SER A 1112 -26.93 -38.15 36.58
C SER A 1112 -25.78 -37.11 36.80
N ALA A 1113 -25.77 -36.31 37.88
CA ALA A 1113 -25.07 -36.50 39.17
C ALA A 1113 -23.52 -36.55 39.01
N ASP A 1114 -22.68 -35.67 39.59
CA ASP A 1114 -22.44 -35.37 41.01
C ASP A 1114 -21.73 -33.99 41.14
N GLU A 1115 -22.11 -33.12 42.11
CA GLU A 1115 -21.39 -32.78 43.37
C GLU A 1115 -19.94 -32.27 43.16
N GLU A 1116 -19.44 -31.16 43.75
CA GLU A 1116 -19.68 -30.56 45.05
C GLU A 1116 -18.95 -29.20 45.20
N SER A 1117 -19.35 -28.41 46.21
CA SER A 1117 -18.66 -27.28 46.89
C SER A 1117 -18.44 -25.94 46.13
N ALA A 1118 -19.01 -24.79 46.51
CA ALA A 1118 -18.89 -24.01 47.78
C ALA A 1118 -17.48 -23.38 47.89
N ASP A 1119 -17.24 -22.09 48.16
CA ASP A 1119 -17.98 -20.98 48.76
C ASP A 1119 -17.27 -19.65 48.37
N GLU A 1120 -17.99 -18.54 48.55
CA GLU A 1120 -17.54 -17.24 49.13
C GLU A 1120 -16.22 -16.61 48.65
N ASP A 1121 -16.26 -15.42 48.03
CA ASP A 1121 -16.34 -14.14 48.76
C ASP A 1121 -16.12 -12.92 47.85
N GLU A 1122 -16.81 -11.83 48.21
CA GLU A 1122 -16.58 -10.46 47.75
C GLU A 1122 -15.13 -9.98 48.06
N ILE A 1123 -14.60 -9.06 47.25
CA ILE A 1123 -14.25 -7.67 47.64
C ILE A 1123 -13.40 -6.98 46.54
N ASP A 1124 -13.80 -5.74 46.26
CA ASP A 1124 -13.20 -4.59 45.54
C ASP A 1124 -12.94 -4.64 44.02
#